data_AF-A0A496PUI4-F1
#
_entry.id   AF-A0A496PUI4-F1
#
_cell.length_a   1.000
_cell.length_b   1.000
_cell.length_c   1.000
_cell.angle_alpha   90.00
_cell.angle_beta   90.00
_cell.angle_gamma   90.00
#
_symmetry.space_group_name_H-M   'P 1'
#
loop_
_entity.id
_entity.type
_entity.pdbx_description
1 polymer ?
#
loop_
_entity_poly.entity_id
_entity_poly.type
_entity_poly.pdbx_seq_one_letter_code
_entity_poly.pdbx_strand_id
1 'polypeptide(L)'
;MSRYMIVISLIVILLVATSVSAETRGQAKLVKIGDLNKTELRARPSLILADTCIVRHDAGIYYRIDGWVTGAELYKGYLDPAASCPSPYPFTVTEINMPMYFFGATPLNVSVDVEDVDLSTPGCPFPGELLTVSSEYALEVPETGLYDIWIPLDTPITVNGPFFAGFYISNIFDPADSPAVVIDTIPMTCVTYNIWDDSIGWIDMADNQFYNFPGRLVLYAAGIPGNGAPLPEISFLFPQDNDTLYGDVPLWAQTISDSPIIDYVQFEYLSGLNWITIGQDVDGTSAFRDGLNYTGAGDGFSTFWDFGGLTESPCTLRAAVFDTLGRVVYDTITVYLEPTPPVPGIVSPEMGDSFCSSLNFLFSCPDENVQYFQAFQILAENNYSAGIPTAGPSSHGPHYNAPLAAAIVTKLWYDRGYQNLMSEGYNVLTVDSLANRLASAYMNTDVNIGTYDEDLIRGLKDYFSDKDVDAKFDYLRNPEYFTLRRWVENYQRGVLLGLGGTPGQWVVVDGFTDWKQPDGTYLIRISNPLTGMMDEAPMRKIGGWSSLYLNDSWHQVDIMVSVIPLSWEVSRATIGVDFNGADGWSITWTPTGLTEGNWYHFHIMANDASGLRGYSSALLSYDCSSVYIKGDYDGNGVPDILDLELLMNFVALSGEPPIGEGSRADANGDGQINITDVVYYMNFLFGTASPPSY
;
A
#
# COMPACT_ATOMS: atom_id res chain seq x y z
N MET A 1 -18.70 38.42 24.90
CA MET A 1 -18.61 39.87 24.61
C MET A 1 -17.49 40.27 23.63
N SER A 2 -16.71 39.33 23.07
CA SER A 2 -15.63 39.65 22.11
C SER A 2 -16.03 39.54 20.62
N ARG A 3 -17.20 38.97 20.29
CA ARG A 3 -17.63 38.75 18.90
C ARG A 3 -18.34 39.94 18.23
N TYR A 4 -18.74 40.96 18.99
CA TYR A 4 -19.44 42.13 18.44
C TYR A 4 -18.50 43.24 17.91
N MET A 5 -17.20 43.17 18.14
CA MET A 5 -16.26 44.22 17.68
C MET A 5 -15.69 44.00 16.27
N ILE A 6 -15.74 42.78 15.73
CA ILE A 6 -15.22 42.49 14.38
C ILE A 6 -16.23 42.91 13.29
N VAL A 7 -17.53 42.70 13.53
CA VAL A 7 -18.59 43.13 12.60
C VAL A 7 -18.65 44.67 12.46
N ILE A 8 -18.35 45.41 13.53
CA ILE A 8 -18.32 46.88 13.50
C ILE A 8 -17.09 47.40 12.73
N SER A 9 -15.96 46.68 12.71
CA SER A 9 -14.76 47.16 12.03
C SER A 9 -14.82 47.04 10.50
N LEU A 10 -15.56 46.05 9.97
CA LEU A 10 -15.83 45.92 8.53
C LEU A 10 -16.84 46.98 8.04
N ILE A 11 -17.84 47.32 8.86
CA ILE A 11 -18.86 48.33 8.52
C ILE A 11 -18.29 49.76 8.57
N VAL A 12 -17.31 50.05 9.44
CA VAL A 12 -16.73 51.40 9.58
C VAL A 12 -15.77 51.78 8.45
N ILE A 13 -15.22 50.81 7.71
CA ILE A 13 -14.31 51.08 6.58
C ILE A 13 -15.08 51.48 5.30
N LEU A 14 -16.36 51.10 5.15
CA LEU A 14 -17.17 51.50 4.00
C LEU A 14 -17.52 53.00 3.96
N LEU A 15 -17.54 53.68 5.11
CA LEU A 15 -18.09 55.05 5.23
C LEU A 15 -17.19 56.16 4.66
N VAL A 16 -15.98 55.87 4.15
CA VAL A 16 -15.00 56.92 3.76
C VAL A 16 -14.77 57.03 2.24
N ALA A 17 -15.38 56.19 1.40
CA ALA A 17 -15.10 56.15 -0.05
C ALA A 17 -16.25 56.63 -1.00
N THR A 18 -17.38 57.10 -0.48
CA THR A 18 -18.68 57.06 -1.21
C THR A 18 -19.04 58.27 -2.10
N SER A 19 -18.09 58.98 -2.72
CA SER A 19 -18.46 60.12 -3.62
C SER A 19 -18.10 59.97 -5.09
N VAL A 20 -17.61 58.81 -5.55
CA VAL A 20 -17.14 58.65 -6.93
C VAL A 20 -18.00 57.71 -7.81
N SER A 21 -18.92 56.89 -7.29
CA SER A 21 -19.32 55.65 -7.99
C SER A 21 -20.68 55.61 -8.72
N ALA A 22 -21.63 56.51 -8.47
CA ALA A 22 -22.97 56.36 -9.05
C ALA A 22 -23.08 56.83 -10.52
N GLU A 23 -22.37 57.90 -10.91
CA GLU A 23 -22.42 58.45 -12.27
C GLU A 23 -21.65 57.60 -13.31
N THR A 24 -20.70 56.77 -12.87
CA THR A 24 -19.84 55.96 -13.74
C THR A 24 -20.47 54.64 -14.19
N ARG A 25 -21.38 54.04 -13.41
CA ARG A 25 -22.01 52.75 -13.74
C ARG A 25 -22.94 52.78 -14.95
N GLY A 26 -23.49 53.95 -15.29
CA GLY A 26 -24.24 54.14 -16.53
C GLY A 26 -23.40 53.97 -17.82
N GLN A 27 -22.08 53.83 -17.70
CA GLN A 27 -21.16 53.59 -18.81
C GLN A 27 -20.82 52.11 -19.04
N ALA A 28 -21.44 51.20 -18.28
CA ALA A 28 -21.22 49.76 -18.43
C ALA A 28 -21.50 49.27 -19.86
N LYS A 29 -20.62 48.41 -20.38
CA LYS A 29 -20.73 47.89 -21.76
C LYS A 29 -20.87 46.39 -21.76
N LEU A 30 -21.95 45.91 -22.37
CA LEU A 30 -22.14 44.49 -22.67
C LEU A 30 -21.23 44.09 -23.82
N VAL A 31 -20.32 43.16 -23.56
CA VAL A 31 -19.44 42.59 -24.59
C VAL A 31 -19.66 41.09 -24.65
N LYS A 32 -20.00 40.58 -25.84
CA LYS A 32 -20.13 39.13 -26.06
C LYS A 32 -18.75 38.49 -25.99
N ILE A 33 -18.62 37.46 -25.15
CA ILE A 33 -17.44 36.64 -25.05
C ILE A 33 -17.68 35.38 -25.90
N GLY A 34 -16.71 35.00 -26.72
CA GLY A 34 -16.75 33.72 -27.45
C GLY A 34 -16.39 32.55 -26.52
N ASP A 35 -16.02 31.42 -27.11
CA ASP A 35 -15.49 30.27 -26.38
C ASP A 35 -14.04 30.55 -25.93
N LEU A 36 -13.88 31.42 -24.93
CA LEU A 36 -12.58 31.65 -24.32
C LEU A 36 -12.22 30.50 -23.40
N ASN A 37 -10.95 30.07 -23.46
CA ASN A 37 -10.41 29.13 -22.49
C ASN A 37 -10.45 29.74 -21.10
N LYS A 38 -10.90 28.94 -20.14
CA LYS A 38 -10.94 29.30 -18.73
C LYS A 38 -9.69 28.80 -18.04
N THR A 39 -9.08 29.66 -17.26
CA THR A 39 -7.94 29.29 -16.40
C THR A 39 -8.43 29.23 -14.96
N GLU A 40 -8.13 28.16 -14.25
CA GLU A 40 -8.51 28.07 -12.84
C GLU A 40 -7.55 28.88 -11.98
N LEU A 41 -8.10 29.70 -11.07
CA LEU A 41 -7.35 30.41 -10.04
C LEU A 41 -7.95 30.06 -8.67
N ARG A 42 -7.25 29.22 -7.92
CA ARG A 42 -7.75 28.61 -6.69
C ARG A 42 -6.92 29.07 -5.50
N ALA A 43 -7.57 29.55 -4.44
CA ALA A 43 -6.85 30.01 -3.25
C ALA A 43 -6.15 28.88 -2.47
N ARG A 44 -6.62 27.64 -2.63
CA ARG A 44 -6.01 26.40 -2.08
C ARG A 44 -6.19 25.26 -3.10
N PRO A 45 -5.31 24.23 -3.12
CA PRO A 45 -5.53 23.04 -3.93
C PRO A 45 -6.92 22.44 -3.65
N SER A 46 -7.62 21.98 -4.69
CA SER A 46 -8.95 21.37 -4.53
C SER A 46 -8.85 20.07 -3.74
N LEU A 47 -9.79 19.86 -2.82
CA LEU A 47 -10.15 18.51 -2.40
C LEU A 47 -10.56 17.73 -3.67
N ILE A 48 -10.16 16.47 -3.76
CA ILE A 48 -10.37 15.63 -4.95
C ILE A 48 -11.84 15.72 -5.41
N LEU A 49 -12.05 16.03 -6.70
CA LEU A 49 -13.35 16.34 -7.33
C LEU A 49 -14.40 15.21 -7.27
N ALA A 50 -14.06 14.02 -6.76
CA ALA A 50 -14.87 12.83 -6.90
C ALA A 50 -16.27 12.97 -6.25
N ASP A 51 -16.40 13.78 -5.19
CA ASP A 51 -17.66 13.88 -4.44
C ASP A 51 -18.18 15.31 -4.27
N THR A 52 -17.52 16.30 -4.88
CA THR A 52 -18.02 17.67 -4.88
C THR A 52 -19.07 17.83 -5.98
N CYS A 53 -20.27 18.23 -5.61
CA CYS A 53 -21.25 18.71 -6.57
C CYS A 53 -21.12 20.22 -6.76
N ILE A 54 -21.08 20.66 -8.01
CA ILE A 54 -21.07 22.09 -8.36
C ILE A 54 -22.51 22.55 -8.57
N VAL A 55 -22.98 23.42 -7.68
CA VAL A 55 -24.29 24.07 -7.79
C VAL A 55 -24.16 25.23 -8.74
N ARG A 56 -24.83 25.10 -9.89
CA ARG A 56 -24.89 26.13 -10.92
C ARG A 56 -26.31 26.60 -11.07
N HIS A 57 -26.44 27.88 -11.39
CA HIS A 57 -27.72 28.43 -11.79
C HIS A 57 -27.69 28.97 -13.21
N ASP A 58 -26.51 29.16 -13.83
CA ASP A 58 -26.31 29.77 -15.14
C ASP A 58 -26.63 28.83 -16.33
N ALA A 59 -26.71 29.40 -17.53
CA ALA A 59 -26.82 28.67 -18.79
C ALA A 59 -25.51 28.62 -19.61
N GLY A 60 -24.38 28.96 -18.98
CA GLY A 60 -23.08 29.21 -19.61
C GLY A 60 -22.65 30.68 -19.54
N ILE A 61 -21.38 30.93 -19.84
CA ILE A 61 -20.80 32.28 -19.89
C ILE A 61 -20.95 32.84 -21.31
N TYR A 62 -21.65 33.96 -21.48
CA TYR A 62 -21.93 34.54 -22.80
C TYR A 62 -21.48 35.99 -22.95
N TYR A 63 -21.60 36.78 -21.89
CA TYR A 63 -21.22 38.19 -21.92
C TYR A 63 -20.36 38.55 -20.72
N ARG A 64 -19.53 39.57 -20.89
CA ARG A 64 -18.94 40.32 -19.78
C ARG A 64 -19.49 41.74 -19.77
N ILE A 65 -19.51 42.33 -18.59
CA ILE A 65 -19.93 43.72 -18.38
C ILE A 65 -18.70 44.57 -18.05
N ASP A 66 -18.17 45.24 -19.07
CA ASP A 66 -16.98 46.09 -18.95
C ASP A 66 -17.33 47.39 -18.20
N GLY A 67 -16.45 47.84 -17.30
CA GLY A 67 -16.59 49.10 -16.56
C GLY A 67 -17.64 49.09 -15.43
N TRP A 68 -18.17 47.92 -15.06
CA TRP A 68 -19.13 47.78 -13.95
C TRP A 68 -18.44 47.65 -12.58
N VAL A 69 -17.39 46.85 -12.49
CA VAL A 69 -16.65 46.65 -11.24
C VAL A 69 -15.81 47.89 -10.96
N THR A 70 -16.01 48.51 -9.81
CA THR A 70 -15.24 49.66 -9.32
C THR A 70 -14.49 49.36 -8.03
N GLY A 71 -14.92 48.31 -7.31
CA GLY A 71 -14.26 47.80 -6.12
C GLY A 71 -14.94 48.14 -4.81
N ALA A 72 -14.61 47.40 -3.75
CA ALA A 72 -15.36 47.36 -2.48
C ALA A 72 -16.84 47.00 -2.68
N GLU A 73 -17.10 45.89 -3.36
CA GLU A 73 -18.44 45.48 -3.80
C GLU A 73 -18.69 44.02 -3.46
N LEU A 74 -19.93 43.71 -3.06
CA LEU A 74 -20.39 42.35 -2.80
C LEU A 74 -21.44 41.96 -3.83
N TYR A 75 -21.19 40.85 -4.49
CA TYR A 75 -22.10 40.22 -5.45
C TYR A 75 -22.79 39.03 -4.78
N LYS A 76 -24.06 38.78 -5.14
CA LYS A 76 -24.82 37.63 -4.64
C LYS A 76 -25.48 36.89 -5.79
N GLY A 77 -25.47 35.57 -5.73
CA GLY A 77 -26.20 34.68 -6.63
C GLY A 77 -27.06 33.71 -5.84
N TYR A 78 -28.33 33.59 -6.22
CA TYR A 78 -29.26 32.59 -5.68
C TYR A 78 -28.91 31.21 -6.23
N LEU A 79 -28.62 30.27 -5.35
CA LEU A 79 -28.22 28.91 -5.68
C LEU A 79 -29.17 27.90 -5.02
N ASP A 80 -29.67 26.95 -5.82
CA ASP A 80 -30.45 25.81 -5.34
C ASP A 80 -29.70 24.52 -5.69
N PRO A 81 -29.04 23.87 -4.71
CA PRO A 81 -28.44 22.55 -4.90
C PRO A 81 -29.33 21.54 -5.62
N ALA A 82 -30.66 21.57 -5.43
CA ALA A 82 -31.57 20.59 -6.05
C ALA A 82 -31.71 20.75 -7.56
N ALA A 83 -31.28 21.89 -8.11
CA ALA A 83 -31.26 22.12 -9.55
C ALA A 83 -30.10 21.41 -10.26
N SER A 84 -28.97 21.20 -9.58
CA SER A 84 -27.73 20.68 -10.19
C SER A 84 -27.26 19.33 -9.61
N CYS A 85 -27.69 19.01 -8.39
CA CYS A 85 -27.18 17.88 -7.63
C CYS A 85 -28.31 16.90 -7.27
N PRO A 86 -28.15 15.58 -7.47
CA PRO A 86 -29.15 14.60 -7.08
C PRO A 86 -29.22 14.45 -5.56
N SER A 87 -30.42 14.59 -4.98
CA SER A 87 -30.67 14.45 -3.53
C SER A 87 -29.68 15.26 -2.66
N PRO A 88 -29.58 16.57 -2.87
CA PRO A 88 -28.46 17.36 -2.35
C PRO A 88 -28.55 17.66 -0.87
N TYR A 89 -29.76 17.67 -0.30
CA TYR A 89 -29.97 18.19 1.04
C TYR A 89 -29.83 17.08 2.10
N PRO A 90 -29.19 17.37 3.24
CA PRO A 90 -28.49 18.63 3.59
C PRO A 90 -27.25 18.89 2.71
N PHE A 91 -26.96 20.11 2.27
CA PHE A 91 -25.83 20.38 1.37
C PHE A 91 -24.73 21.15 2.09
N THR A 92 -23.51 20.63 2.15
CA THR A 92 -22.38 21.33 2.80
C THR A 92 -21.59 22.13 1.78
N VAL A 93 -21.76 23.45 1.78
CA VAL A 93 -21.02 24.39 0.92
C VAL A 93 -19.59 24.50 1.44
N THR A 94 -18.62 24.27 0.55
CA THR A 94 -17.18 24.34 0.87
C THR A 94 -16.51 25.54 0.23
N GLU A 95 -16.90 25.89 -1.00
CA GLU A 95 -16.23 26.92 -1.80
C GLU A 95 -17.22 27.65 -2.71
N ILE A 96 -16.87 28.89 -3.07
CA ILE A 96 -17.64 29.72 -3.99
C ILE A 96 -16.73 30.11 -5.16
N ASN A 97 -17.28 30.06 -6.38
CA ASN A 97 -16.61 30.47 -7.60
C ASN A 97 -17.34 31.63 -8.25
N MET A 98 -16.59 32.67 -8.62
CA MET A 98 -17.06 33.72 -9.51
C MET A 98 -16.12 33.84 -10.72
N PRO A 99 -16.54 33.38 -11.90
CA PRO A 99 -15.75 33.58 -13.09
C PRO A 99 -15.68 35.07 -13.43
N MET A 100 -14.49 35.57 -13.76
CA MET A 100 -14.28 36.98 -14.09
C MET A 100 -13.28 37.13 -15.23
N TYR A 101 -13.46 38.19 -16.03
CA TYR A 101 -12.55 38.53 -17.11
C TYR A 101 -11.60 39.66 -16.68
N PHE A 102 -10.30 39.47 -16.87
CA PHE A 102 -9.26 40.45 -16.56
C PHE A 102 -8.61 40.99 -17.82
N PHE A 103 -8.26 42.28 -17.80
CA PHE A 103 -7.62 42.97 -18.92
C PHE A 103 -6.10 42.90 -18.89
N GLY A 104 -5.51 42.42 -17.78
CA GLY A 104 -4.07 42.25 -17.61
C GLY A 104 -3.74 41.73 -16.22
N ALA A 105 -2.45 41.63 -15.91
CA ALA A 105 -1.97 41.19 -14.60
C ALA A 105 -2.49 42.12 -13.49
N THR A 106 -3.19 41.56 -12.50
CA THR A 106 -3.92 42.36 -11.50
C THR A 106 -3.96 41.64 -10.14
N PRO A 107 -3.58 42.30 -9.03
CA PRO A 107 -3.79 41.75 -7.70
C PRO A 107 -5.28 41.75 -7.36
N LEU A 108 -5.76 40.69 -6.72
CA LEU A 108 -7.16 40.47 -6.39
C LEU A 108 -7.32 40.00 -4.94
N ASN A 109 -7.96 40.82 -4.12
CA ASN A 109 -8.31 40.58 -2.74
C ASN A 109 -9.82 40.32 -2.66
N VAL A 110 -10.18 39.11 -2.25
CA VAL A 110 -11.57 38.65 -2.28
C VAL A 110 -11.92 37.84 -1.03
N SER A 111 -13.19 37.88 -0.64
CA SER A 111 -13.76 36.94 0.33
C SER A 111 -15.12 36.46 -0.16
N VAL A 112 -15.61 35.37 0.40
CA VAL A 112 -16.90 34.78 0.02
C VAL A 112 -17.74 34.51 1.24
N ASP A 113 -19.05 34.48 1.06
CA ASP A 113 -20.00 34.27 2.14
C ASP A 113 -21.22 33.47 1.66
N VAL A 114 -21.96 32.93 2.64
CA VAL A 114 -23.21 32.23 2.41
C VAL A 114 -24.27 32.84 3.31
N GLU A 115 -25.40 33.21 2.73
CA GLU A 115 -26.57 33.74 3.43
C GLU A 115 -27.79 32.86 3.22
N ASP A 116 -28.68 32.84 4.20
CA ASP A 116 -30.00 32.24 4.07
C ASP A 116 -30.86 33.03 3.05
N VAL A 117 -31.98 32.44 2.63
CA VAL A 117 -32.92 33.09 1.71
C VAL A 117 -34.05 33.74 2.49
N ASP A 118 -34.16 35.06 2.43
CA ASP A 118 -35.35 35.76 2.88
C ASP A 118 -36.45 35.67 1.81
N LEU A 119 -37.55 35.00 2.17
CA LEU A 119 -38.76 34.83 1.35
C LEU A 119 -39.91 35.74 1.81
N SER A 120 -39.63 36.78 2.59
CA SER A 120 -40.62 37.76 3.06
C SER A 120 -41.38 38.43 1.91
N THR A 121 -40.76 38.55 0.73
CA THR A 121 -41.39 39.01 -0.52
C THR A 121 -41.72 37.81 -1.42
N PRO A 122 -43.00 37.43 -1.58
CA PRO A 122 -43.37 36.24 -2.35
C PRO A 122 -42.89 36.32 -3.81
N GLY A 123 -42.14 35.29 -4.23
CA GLY A 123 -41.63 35.16 -5.60
C GLY A 123 -40.35 35.96 -5.91
N CYS A 124 -39.79 36.65 -4.92
CA CYS A 124 -38.54 37.40 -5.04
C CYS A 124 -37.63 37.05 -3.86
N PRO A 125 -36.82 35.97 -3.95
CA PRO A 125 -35.91 35.60 -2.88
C PRO A 125 -34.85 36.68 -2.70
N PHE A 126 -34.52 37.00 -1.45
CA PHE A 126 -33.59 38.07 -1.11
C PHE A 126 -32.47 37.56 -0.19
N PRO A 127 -31.25 38.13 -0.24
CA PRO A 127 -30.19 37.77 0.71
C PRO A 127 -30.65 38.01 2.16
N GLY A 128 -30.58 36.96 2.99
CA GLY A 128 -31.15 36.91 4.34
C GLY A 128 -30.10 37.00 5.46
N GLU A 129 -30.14 36.06 6.42
CA GLU A 129 -29.17 36.02 7.52
C GLU A 129 -27.82 35.47 7.04
N LEU A 130 -26.72 36.14 7.41
CA LEU A 130 -25.36 35.67 7.16
C LEU A 130 -25.07 34.39 7.95
N LEU A 131 -24.85 33.29 7.24
CA LEU A 131 -24.56 31.98 7.82
C LEU A 131 -23.06 31.79 8.06
N THR A 132 -22.22 32.16 7.11
CA THR A 132 -20.75 32.08 7.21
C THR A 132 -20.07 33.05 6.23
N VAL A 133 -18.82 33.39 6.51
CA VAL A 133 -17.96 34.24 5.68
C VAL A 133 -16.52 33.73 5.78
N SER A 134 -15.78 33.79 4.68
CA SER A 134 -14.36 33.46 4.65
C SER A 134 -13.50 34.64 5.12
N SER A 135 -12.25 34.35 5.44
CA SER A 135 -11.18 35.34 5.48
C SER A 135 -10.96 35.95 4.08
N GLU A 136 -10.25 37.07 4.03
CA GLU A 136 -9.85 37.69 2.76
C GLU A 136 -8.62 36.96 2.19
N TYR A 137 -8.72 36.59 0.92
CA TYR A 137 -7.67 35.93 0.15
C TYR A 137 -7.07 36.90 -0.85
N ALA A 138 -5.74 37.03 -0.84
CA ALA A 138 -4.98 37.77 -1.84
C ALA A 138 -4.49 36.82 -2.93
N LEU A 139 -4.92 37.07 -4.16
CA LEU A 139 -4.61 36.31 -5.36
C LEU A 139 -3.90 37.21 -6.37
N GLU A 140 -3.12 36.61 -7.26
CA GLU A 140 -2.47 37.32 -8.36
C GLU A 140 -2.99 36.77 -9.69
N VAL A 141 -3.69 37.61 -10.47
CA VAL A 141 -4.08 37.27 -11.83
C VAL A 141 -2.88 37.54 -12.74
N PRO A 142 -2.35 36.54 -13.46
CA PRO A 142 -1.06 36.68 -14.14
C PRO A 142 -1.15 37.46 -15.46
N GLU A 143 -2.26 37.40 -16.18
CA GLU A 143 -2.42 38.02 -17.50
C GLU A 143 -3.89 38.25 -17.87
N THR A 144 -4.11 38.79 -19.07
CA THR A 144 -5.44 38.97 -19.64
C THR A 144 -6.12 37.63 -19.88
N GLY A 145 -7.34 37.42 -19.39
CA GLY A 145 -8.03 36.14 -19.57
C GLY A 145 -9.34 36.01 -18.80
N LEU A 146 -10.03 34.89 -19.02
CA LEU A 146 -11.19 34.47 -18.24
C LEU A 146 -10.72 33.48 -17.18
N TYR A 147 -10.98 33.79 -15.91
CA TYR A 147 -10.53 32.98 -14.78
C TYR A 147 -11.73 32.47 -13.99
N ASP A 148 -11.73 31.17 -13.66
CA ASP A 148 -12.62 30.58 -12.66
C ASP A 148 -11.96 30.78 -11.28
N ILE A 149 -12.43 31.75 -10.50
CA ILE A 149 -11.83 32.15 -9.22
C ILE A 149 -12.55 31.45 -8.07
N TRP A 150 -11.89 30.45 -7.50
CA TRP A 150 -12.42 29.61 -6.42
C TRP A 150 -11.87 30.01 -5.06
N ILE A 151 -12.75 30.40 -4.14
CA ILE A 151 -12.42 30.81 -2.78
C ILE A 151 -13.09 29.86 -1.77
N PRO A 152 -12.32 29.25 -0.86
CA PRO A 152 -12.87 28.38 0.17
C PRO A 152 -13.45 29.18 1.34
N LEU A 153 -14.48 28.62 1.96
CA LEU A 153 -14.98 29.07 3.25
C LEU A 153 -13.98 28.69 4.35
N ASP A 154 -13.79 29.58 5.33
CA ASP A 154 -12.97 29.28 6.52
C ASP A 154 -13.57 28.13 7.34
N THR A 155 -14.89 27.99 7.29
CA THR A 155 -15.63 26.89 7.90
C THR A 155 -16.78 26.53 6.95
N PRO A 156 -16.79 25.31 6.37
CA PRO A 156 -17.89 24.84 5.55
C PRO A 156 -19.23 24.95 6.27
N ILE A 157 -20.30 25.22 5.53
CA ILE A 157 -21.64 25.42 6.10
C ILE A 157 -22.65 24.47 5.48
N THR A 158 -23.50 23.87 6.31
CA THR A 158 -24.57 23.00 5.86
C THR A 158 -25.88 23.78 5.70
N VAL A 159 -26.46 23.74 4.51
CA VAL A 159 -27.76 24.33 4.17
C VAL A 159 -28.79 23.24 3.93
N ASN A 160 -30.04 23.48 4.30
CA ASN A 160 -31.16 22.53 4.11
C ASN A 160 -32.13 22.97 3.00
N GLY A 161 -31.75 23.98 2.22
CA GLY A 161 -32.53 24.57 1.15
C GLY A 161 -31.65 25.47 0.28
N PRO A 162 -32.26 26.22 -0.66
CA PRO A 162 -31.56 27.21 -1.45
C PRO A 162 -30.89 28.27 -0.56
N PHE A 163 -29.85 28.91 -1.07
CA PHE A 163 -29.06 29.92 -0.36
C PHE A 163 -28.55 31.00 -1.32
N PHE A 164 -28.05 32.10 -0.77
CA PHE A 164 -27.26 33.07 -1.54
C PHE A 164 -25.78 32.83 -1.31
N ALA A 165 -25.03 32.54 -2.37
CA ALA A 165 -23.58 32.65 -2.36
C ALA A 165 -23.21 34.10 -2.63
N GLY A 166 -22.20 34.62 -1.94
CA GLY A 166 -21.65 35.92 -2.25
C GLY A 166 -20.14 35.94 -2.45
N PHE A 167 -19.72 36.96 -3.18
CA PHE A 167 -18.34 37.16 -3.61
C PHE A 167 -18.01 38.65 -3.46
N TYR A 168 -17.20 38.96 -2.46
CA TYR A 168 -16.77 40.30 -2.11
C TYR A 168 -15.42 40.59 -2.75
N ILE A 169 -15.31 41.73 -3.42
CA ILE A 169 -14.06 42.22 -4.01
C ILE A 169 -13.66 43.49 -3.29
N SER A 170 -12.55 43.45 -2.55
CA SER A 170 -12.13 44.57 -1.70
C SER A 170 -11.18 45.54 -2.39
N ASN A 171 -10.52 45.14 -3.49
CA ASN A 171 -9.69 46.06 -4.27
C ASN A 171 -10.55 47.18 -4.83
N ILE A 172 -9.94 48.36 -5.00
CA ILE A 172 -10.49 49.47 -5.79
C ILE A 172 -9.79 49.45 -7.14
N PHE A 173 -10.56 49.46 -8.23
CA PHE A 173 -10.03 49.43 -9.59
C PHE A 173 -10.23 50.77 -10.30
N ASP A 174 -9.30 51.10 -11.21
CA ASP A 174 -9.55 52.16 -12.19
C ASP A 174 -10.64 51.66 -13.15
N PRO A 175 -11.73 52.41 -13.39
CA PRO A 175 -12.78 52.02 -14.32
C PRO A 175 -12.31 51.70 -15.74
N ALA A 176 -11.14 52.21 -16.17
CA ALA A 176 -10.58 51.92 -17.49
C ALA A 176 -9.97 50.51 -17.62
N ASP A 177 -9.49 49.95 -16.50
CA ASP A 177 -8.78 48.67 -16.44
C ASP A 177 -9.47 47.66 -15.50
N SER A 178 -10.69 47.97 -15.06
CA SER A 178 -11.39 47.15 -14.06
C SER A 178 -11.78 45.78 -14.60
N PRO A 179 -11.71 44.73 -13.77
CA PRO A 179 -12.15 43.41 -14.19
C PRO A 179 -13.64 43.43 -14.51
N ALA A 180 -14.06 42.53 -15.39
CA ALA A 180 -15.46 42.44 -15.80
C ALA A 180 -16.10 41.18 -15.21
N VAL A 181 -17.27 41.36 -14.60
CA VAL A 181 -18.14 40.25 -14.23
C VAL A 181 -18.71 39.60 -15.48
N VAL A 182 -18.94 38.29 -15.43
CA VAL A 182 -19.53 37.55 -16.55
C VAL A 182 -20.95 37.07 -16.24
N ILE A 183 -21.79 37.08 -17.27
CA ILE A 183 -23.21 36.74 -17.18
C ILE A 183 -23.62 35.75 -18.27
N ASP A 184 -24.75 35.10 -18.04
CA ASP A 184 -25.42 34.26 -19.03
C ASP A 184 -26.37 35.07 -19.96
N THR A 185 -27.29 34.39 -20.65
CA THR A 185 -28.27 35.01 -21.57
C THR A 185 -29.70 35.07 -21.00
N ILE A 186 -29.92 34.63 -19.76
CA ILE A 186 -31.27 34.44 -19.22
C ILE A 186 -31.54 35.55 -18.20
N PRO A 187 -32.29 36.61 -18.56
CA PRO A 187 -32.63 37.65 -17.60
C PRO A 187 -33.60 37.07 -16.56
N MET A 188 -33.27 37.22 -15.29
CA MET A 188 -34.09 36.75 -14.19
C MET A 188 -33.94 37.75 -13.04
N THR A 189 -35.06 38.30 -12.59
CA THR A 189 -35.10 39.17 -11.43
C THR A 189 -34.99 38.34 -10.16
N CYS A 190 -34.50 38.96 -9.10
CA CYS A 190 -34.41 38.42 -7.75
C CYS A 190 -33.52 37.19 -7.59
N VAL A 191 -32.52 37.01 -8.46
CA VAL A 191 -31.54 35.91 -8.34
C VAL A 191 -30.10 36.39 -8.34
N THR A 192 -29.88 37.64 -8.70
CA THR A 192 -28.56 38.25 -8.75
C THR A 192 -28.64 39.64 -8.16
N TYR A 193 -27.83 39.89 -7.13
CA TYR A 193 -27.76 41.18 -6.46
C TYR A 193 -26.33 41.71 -6.40
N ASN A 194 -26.21 43.02 -6.32
CA ASN A 194 -24.95 43.69 -6.03
C ASN A 194 -25.19 44.80 -5.01
N ILE A 195 -24.28 44.94 -4.05
CA ILE A 195 -24.22 46.05 -3.11
C ILE A 195 -22.81 46.64 -3.16
N TRP A 196 -22.77 47.96 -3.33
CA TRP A 196 -21.55 48.77 -3.37
C TRP A 196 -21.68 50.05 -2.55
N ASP A 197 -22.90 50.34 -2.08
CA ASP A 197 -23.25 51.48 -1.24
C ASP A 197 -24.33 51.01 -0.26
N ASP A 198 -23.98 50.97 1.02
CA ASP A 198 -24.85 50.51 2.10
C ASP A 198 -26.10 51.38 2.27
N SER A 199 -26.04 52.64 1.82
CA SER A 199 -27.18 53.55 1.84
C SER A 199 -28.23 53.25 0.76
N ILE A 200 -27.83 52.58 -0.32
CA ILE A 200 -28.73 52.14 -1.40
C ILE A 200 -29.27 50.73 -1.11
N GLY A 201 -28.45 49.89 -0.47
CA GLY A 201 -28.79 48.50 -0.18
C GLY A 201 -28.61 47.59 -1.39
N TRP A 202 -29.27 46.43 -1.37
CA TRP A 202 -29.18 45.44 -2.46
C TRP A 202 -29.89 45.93 -3.72
N ILE A 203 -29.18 45.83 -4.84
CA ILE A 203 -29.69 46.20 -6.16
C ILE A 203 -29.84 44.93 -6.99
N ASP A 204 -31.06 44.67 -7.46
CA ASP A 204 -31.33 43.59 -8.42
C ASP A 204 -30.66 43.93 -9.75
N MET A 205 -29.73 43.08 -10.18
CA MET A 205 -28.94 43.37 -11.37
C MET A 205 -29.76 43.30 -12.66
N ALA A 206 -30.90 42.59 -12.68
CA ALA A 206 -31.77 42.50 -13.84
C ALA A 206 -32.84 43.62 -13.91
N ASP A 207 -33.18 44.24 -12.78
CA ASP A 207 -34.19 45.31 -12.70
C ASP A 207 -33.74 46.43 -11.74
N ASN A 208 -32.98 47.39 -12.28
CA ASN A 208 -32.54 48.57 -11.56
C ASN A 208 -32.44 49.82 -12.46
N GLN A 209 -32.25 50.97 -11.82
CA GLN A 209 -32.20 52.27 -12.52
C GLN A 209 -30.83 52.60 -13.16
N PHE A 210 -29.80 51.79 -12.91
CA PHE A 210 -28.43 52.07 -13.36
C PHE A 210 -28.09 51.34 -14.66
N TYR A 211 -28.24 50.01 -14.66
CA TYR A 211 -27.99 49.14 -15.80
C TYR A 211 -28.65 47.77 -15.60
N ASN A 212 -29.57 47.41 -16.50
CA ASN A 212 -30.25 46.11 -16.45
C ASN A 212 -29.44 45.04 -17.17
N PHE A 213 -28.92 44.09 -16.39
CA PHE A 213 -28.17 42.97 -16.91
C PHE A 213 -29.08 42.07 -17.76
N PRO A 214 -28.69 41.71 -18.98
CA PRO A 214 -29.50 40.86 -19.86
C PRO A 214 -29.45 39.36 -19.46
N GLY A 215 -28.76 39.03 -18.38
CA GLY A 215 -28.53 37.67 -17.89
C GLY A 215 -28.16 37.66 -16.42
N ARG A 216 -28.09 36.46 -15.84
CA ARG A 216 -27.70 36.24 -14.44
C ARG A 216 -26.20 36.32 -14.29
N LEU A 217 -25.74 36.80 -13.14
CA LEU A 217 -24.33 36.71 -12.79
C LEU A 217 -23.92 35.24 -12.74
N VAL A 218 -22.81 34.91 -13.37
CA VAL A 218 -22.26 33.56 -13.27
C VAL A 218 -21.54 33.46 -11.92
N LEU A 219 -22.17 32.74 -10.99
CA LEU A 219 -21.67 32.47 -9.65
C LEU A 219 -22.03 31.03 -9.29
N TYR A 220 -21.08 30.26 -8.77
CA TYR A 220 -21.28 28.87 -8.38
C TYR A 220 -20.90 28.64 -6.92
N ALA A 221 -21.36 27.52 -6.39
CA ALA A 221 -20.85 26.96 -5.15
C ALA A 221 -20.46 25.50 -5.39
N ALA A 222 -19.35 25.07 -4.82
CA ALA A 222 -19.04 23.65 -4.66
C ALA A 222 -19.42 23.21 -3.25
N GLY A 223 -19.90 21.98 -3.14
CA GLY A 223 -20.23 21.39 -1.86
C GLY A 223 -20.59 19.91 -1.96
N ILE A 224 -20.88 19.31 -0.82
CA ILE A 224 -21.07 17.87 -0.67
C ILE A 224 -22.54 17.60 -0.30
N PRO A 225 -23.27 16.79 -1.11
CA PRO A 225 -24.61 16.31 -0.78
C PRO A 225 -24.65 15.48 0.52
N GLY A 226 -25.67 15.71 1.35
CA GLY A 226 -25.76 15.19 2.71
C GLY A 226 -26.59 13.93 2.89
N ASN A 227 -26.78 13.13 1.84
CA ASN A 227 -26.88 11.68 2.02
C ASN A 227 -25.51 11.14 2.45
N GLY A 228 -25.00 11.69 3.57
CA GLY A 228 -23.59 11.79 3.87
C GLY A 228 -22.91 10.46 3.68
N ALA A 229 -21.77 10.47 3.01
CA ALA A 229 -20.88 9.34 3.02
C ALA A 229 -20.81 8.79 4.45
N PRO A 230 -20.85 7.46 4.63
CA PRO A 230 -20.73 6.86 5.96
C PRO A 230 -19.51 7.45 6.68
N LEU A 231 -19.52 7.43 8.02
CA LEU A 231 -18.35 7.87 8.77
C LEU A 231 -17.14 7.07 8.25
N PRO A 232 -15.97 7.71 8.07
CA PRO A 232 -14.79 6.97 7.69
C PRO A 232 -14.47 6.02 8.84
N GLU A 233 -14.17 4.76 8.53
CA GLU A 233 -13.69 3.79 9.51
C GLU A 233 -12.38 3.23 9.00
N ILE A 234 -11.43 2.98 9.89
CA ILE A 234 -10.09 2.49 9.55
C ILE A 234 -9.71 1.33 10.47
N SER A 235 -8.88 0.42 9.96
CA SER A 235 -8.25 -0.63 10.75
C SER A 235 -6.80 -0.85 10.31
N PHE A 236 -5.90 -1.09 11.27
CA PHE A 236 -4.55 -1.53 11.01
C PHE A 236 -4.53 -2.93 10.40
N LEU A 237 -3.88 -3.06 9.24
CA LEU A 237 -3.59 -4.34 8.62
C LEU A 237 -2.24 -4.88 9.06
N PHE A 238 -1.26 -3.98 9.20
CA PHE A 238 0.07 -4.29 9.69
C PHE A 238 0.72 -3.03 10.31
N PRO A 239 1.40 -3.14 11.45
CA PRO A 239 1.52 -4.34 12.29
C PRO A 239 0.22 -4.67 13.03
N GLN A 240 0.21 -5.77 13.79
CA GLN A 240 -0.90 -6.16 14.67
C GLN A 240 -0.64 -5.75 16.12
N ASP A 241 -1.71 -5.73 16.91
CA ASP A 241 -1.60 -5.51 18.35
C ASP A 241 -0.73 -6.61 18.99
N ASN A 242 0.24 -6.18 19.78
CA ASN A 242 1.30 -6.95 20.44
C ASN A 242 2.39 -7.51 19.51
N ASP A 243 2.45 -7.11 18.24
CA ASP A 243 3.59 -7.45 17.38
C ASP A 243 4.89 -6.84 17.91
N THR A 244 5.99 -7.55 17.69
CA THR A 244 7.35 -7.01 17.85
C THR A 244 7.86 -6.53 16.51
N LEU A 245 8.19 -5.24 16.43
CA LEU A 245 8.68 -4.59 15.22
C LEU A 245 10.19 -4.48 15.25
N TYR A 246 10.81 -4.59 14.08
CA TYR A 246 12.26 -4.58 13.93
C TYR A 246 12.71 -3.52 12.92
N GLY A 247 13.48 -2.52 13.36
CA GLY A 247 14.14 -1.53 12.49
C GLY A 247 13.20 -0.66 11.64
N ASP A 248 13.20 -0.88 10.32
CA ASP A 248 12.34 -0.20 9.34
C ASP A 248 11.20 -1.14 8.95
N VAL A 249 9.96 -0.70 9.17
CA VAL A 249 8.77 -1.50 8.94
C VAL A 249 7.74 -0.72 8.12
N PRO A 250 7.01 -1.38 7.21
CA PRO A 250 5.82 -0.77 6.66
C PRO A 250 4.76 -0.66 7.77
N LEU A 251 4.03 0.45 7.78
CA LEU A 251 2.77 0.62 8.49
C LEU A 251 1.69 0.66 7.44
N TRP A 252 0.59 -0.02 7.70
CA TRP A 252 -0.43 -0.19 6.70
C TRP A 252 -1.81 -0.34 7.34
N ALA A 253 -2.77 0.41 6.81
CA ALA A 253 -4.15 0.41 7.26
C ALA A 253 -5.10 0.32 6.06
N GLN A 254 -6.35 -0.03 6.33
CA GLN A 254 -7.42 -0.08 5.35
C GLN A 254 -8.64 0.65 5.89
N THR A 255 -9.36 1.32 4.98
CA THR A 255 -10.68 1.86 5.26
C THR A 255 -11.71 0.73 5.28
N ILE A 256 -12.40 0.55 6.40
CA ILE A 256 -13.39 -0.51 6.56
C ILE A 256 -14.83 -0.01 6.36
N SER A 257 -15.02 1.30 6.16
CA SER A 257 -16.30 1.85 5.73
C SER A 257 -16.35 2.02 4.21
N ASP A 258 -17.56 1.95 3.67
CA ASP A 258 -17.85 2.26 2.27
C ASP A 258 -17.84 3.77 2.00
N SER A 259 -17.01 4.55 2.70
CA SER A 259 -16.93 6.00 2.54
C SER A 259 -16.14 6.33 1.27
N PRO A 260 -16.76 6.89 0.21
CA PRO A 260 -16.04 7.21 -1.02
C PRO A 260 -15.14 8.44 -0.89
N ILE A 261 -15.31 9.24 0.18
CA ILE A 261 -14.72 10.57 0.35
C ILE A 261 -13.43 10.59 1.19
N ILE A 262 -12.66 9.50 1.23
CA ILE A 262 -11.43 9.48 2.02
C ILE A 262 -10.41 10.44 1.39
N ASP A 263 -9.87 11.35 2.20
CA ASP A 263 -8.89 12.35 1.77
C ASP A 263 -7.47 11.80 1.95
N TYR A 264 -7.12 11.40 3.17
CA TYR A 264 -5.82 10.79 3.48
C TYR A 264 -5.84 9.96 4.77
N VAL A 265 -4.81 9.13 4.95
CA VAL A 265 -4.53 8.43 6.21
C VAL A 265 -3.21 8.91 6.78
N GLN A 266 -3.20 9.25 8.07
CA GLN A 266 -2.01 9.64 8.82
C GLN A 266 -1.61 8.56 9.81
N PHE A 267 -0.33 8.21 9.80
CA PHE A 267 0.26 7.29 10.77
C PHE A 267 1.02 8.05 11.84
N GLU A 268 0.83 7.66 13.08
CA GLU A 268 1.40 8.33 14.25
C GLU A 268 1.82 7.32 15.31
N TYR A 269 2.78 7.71 16.15
CA TYR A 269 3.13 6.98 17.37
C TYR A 269 3.00 7.89 18.59
N LEU A 270 2.73 7.28 19.75
CA LEU A 270 2.62 7.99 21.01
C LEU A 270 3.99 8.19 21.66
N SER A 271 4.40 9.44 21.89
CA SER A 271 5.59 9.81 22.65
C SER A 271 5.23 10.70 23.83
N GLY A 272 5.29 10.14 25.04
CA GLY A 272 4.81 10.81 26.25
C GLY A 272 3.29 10.99 26.23
N LEU A 273 2.82 12.23 26.04
CA LEU A 273 1.39 12.56 25.90
C LEU A 273 1.02 13.08 24.51
N ASN A 274 1.99 13.13 23.59
CA ASN A 274 1.81 13.71 22.26
C ASN A 274 1.87 12.61 21.20
N TRP A 275 1.00 12.72 20.20
CA TRP A 275 1.10 11.94 18.98
C TRP A 275 2.10 12.60 18.04
N ILE A 276 3.05 11.82 17.55
CA ILE A 276 4.08 12.26 16.61
C ILE A 276 3.78 11.61 15.26
N THR A 277 3.65 12.42 14.21
CA THR A 277 3.41 11.95 12.85
C THR A 277 4.62 11.19 12.31
N ILE A 278 4.36 10.01 11.79
CA ILE A 278 5.31 9.15 11.07
C ILE A 278 5.27 9.50 9.59
N GLY A 279 4.07 9.49 9.00
CA GLY A 279 3.84 9.74 7.59
C GLY A 279 2.35 9.93 7.29
N GLN A 280 2.06 10.37 6.08
CA GLN A 280 0.71 10.51 5.53
C GLN A 280 0.68 9.87 4.15
N ASP A 281 -0.40 9.17 3.85
CA ASP A 281 -0.72 8.72 2.50
C ASP A 281 -1.98 9.45 2.01
N VAL A 282 -1.82 10.19 0.92
CA VAL A 282 -2.79 11.11 0.33
C VAL A 282 -3.33 10.65 -1.02
N ASP A 283 -2.82 9.54 -1.57
CA ASP A 283 -3.21 9.16 -2.92
C ASP A 283 -4.55 8.40 -2.98
N GLY A 284 -5.00 7.90 -1.82
CA GLY A 284 -6.29 7.24 -1.65
C GLY A 284 -6.44 5.96 -2.46
N THR A 285 -5.35 5.46 -3.03
CA THR A 285 -5.39 4.28 -3.88
C THR A 285 -5.46 3.02 -3.01
N SER A 286 -6.22 2.01 -3.43
CA SER A 286 -6.10 0.70 -2.78
C SER A 286 -4.68 0.20 -3.01
N ALA A 287 -4.11 -0.38 -1.96
CA ALA A 287 -2.74 -0.86 -1.92
C ALA A 287 -2.40 -1.90 -2.96
N PHE A 288 -3.44 -2.54 -3.48
CA PHE A 288 -3.31 -3.85 -4.04
C PHE A 288 -4.27 -4.06 -5.20
N ARG A 289 -4.11 -5.22 -5.82
CA ARG A 289 -4.91 -5.58 -6.98
C ARG A 289 -6.37 -5.57 -6.52
N ASP A 290 -7.22 -4.91 -7.29
CA ASP A 290 -8.67 -4.96 -7.14
C ASP A 290 -9.24 -6.33 -7.57
N GLY A 291 -8.45 -7.41 -7.56
CA GLY A 291 -8.81 -8.71 -8.13
C GLY A 291 -8.91 -8.77 -9.66
N LEU A 292 -8.84 -7.63 -10.38
CA LEU A 292 -8.94 -7.56 -11.84
C LEU A 292 -7.71 -7.03 -12.53
N ASN A 293 -7.15 -5.95 -12.01
CA ASN A 293 -6.11 -5.16 -12.65
C ASN A 293 -4.77 -5.45 -11.97
N TYR A 294 -3.69 -5.14 -12.68
CA TYR A 294 -2.39 -4.97 -12.03
C TYR A 294 -2.54 -3.97 -10.87
N THR A 295 -1.70 -4.08 -9.84
CA THR A 295 -1.57 -2.99 -8.89
C THR A 295 -1.38 -1.70 -9.69
N GLY A 296 -2.26 -0.72 -9.46
CA GLY A 296 -1.94 0.65 -9.83
C GLY A 296 -0.63 1.05 -9.17
N ALA A 297 -0.08 2.23 -9.49
CA ALA A 297 1.10 2.72 -8.78
C ALA A 297 0.89 2.93 -7.25
N GLY A 298 -0.29 2.64 -6.73
CA GLY A 298 -0.67 2.71 -5.34
C GLY A 298 -0.05 1.62 -4.46
N ASP A 299 0.49 2.03 -3.32
CA ASP A 299 0.85 1.19 -2.18
C ASP A 299 -0.27 1.15 -1.13
N GLY A 300 -1.28 2.00 -1.30
CA GLY A 300 -2.46 2.22 -0.47
C GLY A 300 -2.10 2.59 0.95
N PHE A 301 -3.08 2.94 1.78
CA PHE A 301 -2.85 3.72 3.02
C PHE A 301 -1.71 3.21 3.89
N SER A 302 -0.47 3.59 3.57
CA SER A 302 0.73 2.98 4.09
C SER A 302 1.89 3.98 4.13
N THR A 303 2.86 3.69 4.98
CA THR A 303 4.10 4.45 5.06
C THR A 303 5.18 3.53 5.60
N PHE A 304 6.44 3.77 5.25
CA PHE A 304 7.55 3.16 5.96
C PHE A 304 7.86 3.93 7.22
N TRP A 305 8.25 3.21 8.28
CA TRP A 305 8.63 3.77 9.56
C TRP A 305 9.97 3.18 10.01
N ASP A 306 11.01 4.00 9.89
CA ASP A 306 12.30 3.76 10.54
C ASP A 306 12.26 4.31 11.97
N PHE A 307 12.26 3.40 12.94
CA PHE A 307 12.32 3.74 14.36
C PHE A 307 13.67 3.38 15.01
N GLY A 308 14.74 3.22 14.22
CA GLY A 308 16.09 2.91 14.73
C GLY A 308 16.65 3.96 15.71
N GLY A 309 16.06 5.15 15.77
CA GLY A 309 16.40 6.19 16.75
C GLY A 309 15.55 6.19 18.03
N LEU A 310 14.55 5.32 18.15
CA LEU A 310 13.70 5.19 19.34
C LEU A 310 14.29 4.18 20.34
N THR A 311 13.83 4.22 21.59
CA THR A 311 14.24 3.27 22.63
C THR A 311 13.37 2.01 22.60
N GLU A 312 14.00 0.86 22.81
CA GLU A 312 13.33 -0.44 22.99
C GLU A 312 12.24 -0.33 24.07
N SER A 313 10.97 -0.41 23.66
CA SER A 313 9.82 -0.29 24.57
C SER A 313 8.48 -0.59 23.87
N PRO A 314 7.41 -0.88 24.64
CA PRO A 314 6.05 -0.85 24.12
C PRO A 314 5.69 0.55 23.59
N CYS A 315 5.13 0.62 22.39
CA CYS A 315 4.72 1.84 21.71
C CYS A 315 3.30 1.71 21.20
N THR A 316 2.46 2.73 21.40
CA THR A 316 1.12 2.78 20.82
C THR A 316 1.19 3.49 19.48
N LEU A 317 0.74 2.82 18.43
CA LEU A 317 0.57 3.37 17.09
C LEU A 317 -0.89 3.77 16.86
N ARG A 318 -1.09 4.74 15.97
CA ARG A 318 -2.41 5.20 15.53
C ARG A 318 -2.41 5.43 14.03
N ALA A 319 -3.43 4.90 13.36
CA ALA A 319 -3.78 5.25 11.98
C ALA A 319 -5.03 6.13 12.07
N ALA A 320 -4.95 7.36 11.56
CA ALA A 320 -6.06 8.30 11.54
C ALA A 320 -6.51 8.54 10.10
N VAL A 321 -7.75 8.18 9.79
CA VAL A 321 -8.36 8.45 8.48
C VAL A 321 -9.08 9.80 8.52
N PHE A 322 -8.82 10.62 7.53
CA PHE A 322 -9.46 11.90 7.31
C PHE A 322 -10.27 11.82 6.03
N ASP A 323 -11.50 12.32 6.08
CA ASP A 323 -12.30 12.50 4.88
C ASP A 323 -12.39 13.96 4.45
N THR A 324 -12.92 14.20 3.25
CA THR A 324 -13.07 15.55 2.69
C THR A 324 -14.05 16.44 3.48
N LEU A 325 -14.82 15.88 4.41
CA LEU A 325 -15.68 16.62 5.34
C LEU A 325 -14.95 17.01 6.64
N GLY A 326 -13.66 16.66 6.77
CA GLY A 326 -12.84 16.91 7.96
C GLY A 326 -13.19 16.01 9.14
N ARG A 327 -13.96 14.94 8.92
CA ARG A 327 -14.24 13.94 9.95
C ARG A 327 -13.01 13.06 10.09
N VAL A 328 -12.69 12.71 11.34
CA VAL A 328 -11.54 11.88 11.66
C VAL A 328 -11.96 10.70 12.51
N VAL A 329 -11.50 9.51 12.12
CA VAL A 329 -11.60 8.28 12.91
C VAL A 329 -10.21 7.66 12.99
N TYR A 330 -9.95 6.94 14.07
CA TYR A 330 -8.66 6.32 14.31
C TYR A 330 -8.80 4.87 14.72
N ASP A 331 -7.79 4.08 14.34
CA ASP A 331 -7.50 2.78 14.94
C ASP A 331 -6.18 2.86 15.69
N THR A 332 -6.06 2.11 16.79
CA THR A 332 -4.87 2.11 17.64
C THR A 332 -4.46 0.71 18.02
N ILE A 333 -3.17 0.44 17.90
CA ILE A 333 -2.53 -0.82 18.31
C ILE A 333 -1.35 -0.51 19.22
N THR A 334 -0.97 -1.45 20.07
CA THR A 334 0.25 -1.40 20.88
C THR A 334 1.23 -2.44 20.38
N VAL A 335 2.43 -2.03 20.03
CA VAL A 335 3.50 -2.90 19.53
C VAL A 335 4.70 -2.83 20.48
N TYR A 336 5.61 -3.78 20.37
CA TYR A 336 6.93 -3.69 20.99
C TYR A 336 7.95 -3.22 19.95
N LEU A 337 8.64 -2.11 20.20
CA LEU A 337 9.70 -1.64 19.31
C LEU A 337 11.02 -2.27 19.73
N GLU A 338 11.67 -2.93 18.79
CA GLU A 338 13.05 -3.41 18.90
C GLU A 338 13.90 -2.75 17.80
N PRO A 339 14.51 -1.57 18.09
CA PRO A 339 15.25 -0.78 17.10
C PRO A 339 16.55 -1.46 16.65
N THR A 340 17.11 -2.34 17.46
CA THR A 340 18.38 -3.04 17.26
C THR A 340 18.14 -4.54 17.31
N PRO A 341 17.41 -5.10 16.34
CA PRO A 341 16.89 -6.45 16.46
C PRO A 341 17.99 -7.52 16.43
N PRO A 342 17.80 -8.67 17.11
CA PRO A 342 18.74 -9.79 17.09
C PRO A 342 18.70 -10.54 15.76
N VAL A 343 18.63 -9.84 14.62
CA VAL A 343 18.60 -10.40 13.27
C VAL A 343 20.04 -10.66 12.81
N PRO A 344 20.43 -11.95 12.63
CA PRO A 344 21.74 -12.31 12.12
C PRO A 344 22.00 -11.75 10.71
N GLY A 345 23.12 -11.07 10.53
CA GLY A 345 23.82 -11.02 9.25
C GLY A 345 24.75 -12.23 9.14
N ILE A 346 24.66 -12.98 8.04
CA ILE A 346 25.65 -14.02 7.71
C ILE A 346 26.74 -13.33 6.89
N VAL A 347 27.94 -13.22 7.46
CA VAL A 347 29.11 -12.62 6.80
C VAL A 347 29.82 -13.64 5.92
N SER A 348 29.85 -14.90 6.37
CA SER A 348 30.38 -16.04 5.61
C SER A 348 29.73 -17.32 6.13
N PRO A 349 29.43 -18.31 5.28
CA PRO A 349 29.52 -18.30 3.80
C PRO A 349 28.42 -17.45 3.14
N GLU A 350 28.58 -17.13 1.84
CA GLU A 350 27.58 -16.36 1.08
C GLU A 350 26.45 -17.26 0.55
N MET A 351 25.31 -16.65 0.27
CA MET A 351 24.16 -17.33 -0.31
C MET A 351 24.51 -17.91 -1.69
N GLY A 352 24.38 -19.23 -1.86
CA GLY A 352 24.69 -19.90 -3.12
C GLY A 352 26.08 -20.53 -3.18
N ASP A 353 26.93 -20.35 -2.15
CA ASP A 353 28.28 -20.92 -2.13
C ASP A 353 28.28 -22.45 -2.13
N SER A 354 29.37 -23.02 -2.63
CA SER A 354 29.71 -24.43 -2.50
C SER A 354 30.70 -24.64 -1.37
N PHE A 355 30.54 -25.71 -0.61
CA PHE A 355 31.49 -26.10 0.42
C PHE A 355 31.73 -27.61 0.42
N CYS A 356 32.86 -27.99 1.01
CA CYS A 356 33.26 -29.38 1.11
C CYS A 356 34.06 -29.65 2.40
N SER A 357 34.93 -28.70 2.79
CA SER A 357 35.60 -28.73 4.09
C SER A 357 34.73 -28.15 5.21
N SER A 358 35.25 -28.20 6.44
CA SER A 358 34.65 -27.50 7.58
C SER A 358 34.33 -26.04 7.23
N LEU A 359 33.12 -25.62 7.60
CA LEU A 359 32.66 -24.25 7.48
C LEU A 359 32.96 -23.50 8.76
N ASN A 360 33.37 -22.25 8.61
CA ASN A 360 33.35 -21.30 9.71
C ASN A 360 32.28 -20.26 9.41
N PHE A 361 31.13 -20.42 10.06
CA PHE A 361 30.06 -19.44 9.96
C PHE A 361 30.48 -18.20 10.74
N LEU A 362 30.50 -17.06 10.07
CA LEU A 362 30.79 -15.76 10.67
C LEU A 362 29.51 -14.94 10.66
N PHE A 363 29.16 -14.37 11.80
CA PHE A 363 27.92 -13.62 11.96
C PHE A 363 28.20 -12.17 12.37
N SER A 364 27.23 -11.32 12.09
CA SER A 364 27.15 -9.96 12.61
C SER A 364 25.74 -9.72 13.15
N CYS A 365 25.61 -9.02 14.27
CA CYS A 365 24.34 -8.50 14.74
C CYS A 365 24.51 -7.02 15.06
N PRO A 366 23.61 -6.13 14.60
CA PRO A 366 23.59 -4.75 15.07
C PRO A 366 23.25 -4.64 16.55
N ASP A 367 22.48 -5.61 17.04
CA ASP A 367 22.02 -5.72 18.43
C ASP A 367 23.17 -5.83 19.44
N GLU A 368 23.20 -4.92 20.40
CA GLU A 368 24.19 -4.86 21.48
C GLU A 368 24.00 -5.92 22.58
N ASN A 369 22.82 -6.53 22.72
CA ASN A 369 22.46 -7.36 23.87
C ASN A 369 22.24 -8.86 23.50
N VAL A 370 22.74 -9.29 22.33
CA VAL A 370 22.74 -10.69 21.89
C VAL A 370 23.42 -11.60 22.92
N GLN A 371 22.71 -12.65 23.35
CA GLN A 371 23.23 -13.65 24.28
C GLN A 371 23.95 -14.81 23.57
N TYR A 372 23.37 -15.32 22.48
CA TYR A 372 23.97 -16.41 21.73
C TYR A 372 23.45 -16.48 20.29
N PHE A 373 24.27 -17.08 19.44
CA PHE A 373 23.90 -17.55 18.11
C PHE A 373 23.73 -19.06 18.12
N GLN A 374 22.74 -19.55 17.40
CA GLN A 374 22.53 -20.97 17.16
C GLN A 374 22.31 -21.22 15.68
N ALA A 375 23.03 -22.21 15.14
CA ALA A 375 22.91 -22.62 13.75
C ALA A 375 22.28 -24.01 13.64
N PHE A 376 21.45 -24.18 12.62
CA PHE A 376 20.77 -25.42 12.27
C PHE A 376 20.92 -25.70 10.78
N GLN A 377 20.83 -26.98 10.39
CA GLN A 377 20.72 -27.39 8.99
C GLN A 377 19.44 -28.18 8.72
N ILE A 378 18.98 -28.10 7.48
CA ILE A 378 18.00 -29.00 6.88
C ILE A 378 18.32 -29.18 5.39
N LEU A 379 18.10 -30.38 4.86
CA LEU A 379 18.26 -30.66 3.43
C LEU A 379 17.31 -29.77 2.61
N ALA A 380 17.82 -29.17 1.55
CA ALA A 380 17.00 -28.53 0.53
C ALA A 380 16.77 -29.54 -0.59
N GLU A 381 15.54 -30.03 -0.71
CA GLU A 381 15.20 -31.11 -1.62
C GLU A 381 15.17 -30.60 -3.07
N ASN A 382 15.77 -31.34 -4.00
CA ASN A 382 15.63 -31.00 -5.43
C ASN A 382 14.16 -30.98 -5.85
N ASN A 383 13.33 -31.83 -5.25
CA ASN A 383 11.90 -31.93 -5.52
C ASN A 383 11.12 -31.78 -4.22
N TYR A 384 10.97 -30.55 -3.76
CA TYR A 384 10.24 -30.24 -2.53
C TYR A 384 8.73 -30.12 -2.80
N SER A 385 7.91 -30.60 -1.86
CA SER A 385 6.46 -30.38 -1.84
C SER A 385 5.99 -30.17 -0.39
N ALA A 386 5.25 -29.08 -0.17
CA ALA A 386 4.62 -28.77 1.10
C ALA A 386 3.38 -29.63 1.37
N GLY A 387 2.87 -30.31 0.34
CA GLY A 387 1.66 -31.13 0.40
C GLY A 387 0.38 -30.32 0.13
N ILE A 388 0.46 -29.30 -0.72
CA ILE A 388 -0.69 -28.47 -1.08
C ILE A 388 -1.68 -29.27 -1.94
N PRO A 389 -2.98 -29.30 -1.60
CA PRO A 389 -3.98 -29.92 -2.45
C PRO A 389 -4.32 -29.06 -3.67
N THR A 390 -4.81 -29.70 -4.73
CA THR A 390 -5.44 -29.01 -5.86
C THR A 390 -6.93 -28.80 -5.60
N ALA A 391 -7.45 -27.61 -5.90
CA ALA A 391 -8.89 -27.36 -5.94
C ALA A 391 -9.20 -26.30 -7.01
N GLY A 392 -10.35 -26.43 -7.67
CA GLY A 392 -10.82 -25.54 -8.72
C GLY A 392 -11.29 -26.27 -9.99
N PRO A 393 -11.73 -25.51 -11.02
CA PRO A 393 -12.06 -24.10 -10.96
C PRO A 393 -13.21 -23.79 -9.98
N SER A 394 -13.26 -22.57 -9.44
CA SER A 394 -14.39 -22.14 -8.63
C SER A 394 -15.70 -22.19 -9.42
N SER A 395 -16.78 -22.67 -8.79
CA SER A 395 -18.13 -22.62 -9.36
C SER A 395 -18.69 -21.20 -9.49
N HIS A 396 -18.06 -20.20 -8.87
CA HIS A 396 -18.46 -18.79 -8.88
C HIS A 396 -17.70 -17.94 -9.91
N GLY A 397 -16.88 -18.57 -10.77
CA GLY A 397 -16.14 -17.89 -11.83
C GLY A 397 -14.69 -17.54 -11.47
N PRO A 398 -13.94 -16.93 -12.42
CA PRO A 398 -12.50 -16.73 -12.30
C PRO A 398 -12.09 -15.70 -11.23
N HIS A 399 -12.98 -14.75 -10.89
CA HIS A 399 -12.73 -13.73 -9.87
C HIS A 399 -12.75 -14.27 -8.43
N TYR A 400 -13.22 -15.52 -8.25
CA TYR A 400 -13.26 -16.20 -6.95
C TYR A 400 -11.96 -16.97 -6.62
N ASN A 401 -10.85 -16.68 -7.31
CA ASN A 401 -9.60 -17.43 -7.16
C ASN A 401 -8.91 -17.16 -5.81
N ALA A 402 -9.04 -15.97 -5.22
CA ALA A 402 -8.37 -15.62 -3.95
C ALA A 402 -8.95 -16.38 -2.76
N PRO A 403 -10.29 -16.42 -2.55
CA PRO A 403 -10.87 -17.21 -1.47
C PRO A 403 -10.63 -18.71 -1.65
N LEU A 404 -10.52 -19.17 -2.90
CA LEU A 404 -10.17 -20.57 -3.19
C LEU A 404 -8.70 -20.86 -2.86
N ALA A 405 -7.76 -19.97 -3.22
CA ALA A 405 -6.36 -20.08 -2.81
C ALA A 405 -6.21 -20.06 -1.28
N ALA A 406 -6.94 -19.17 -0.60
CA ALA A 406 -7.01 -19.11 0.86
C ALA A 406 -7.57 -20.39 1.49
N ALA A 407 -8.59 -21.00 0.90
CA ALA A 407 -9.12 -22.28 1.35
C ALA A 407 -8.11 -23.42 1.14
N ILE A 408 -7.37 -23.42 0.03
CA ILE A 408 -6.31 -24.40 -0.27
C ILE A 408 -5.18 -24.30 0.77
N VAL A 409 -4.69 -23.10 1.09
CA VAL A 409 -3.64 -22.96 2.11
C VAL A 409 -4.16 -23.26 3.52
N THR A 410 -5.43 -22.99 3.80
CA THR A 410 -6.07 -23.39 5.07
C THR A 410 -6.15 -24.92 5.18
N LYS A 411 -6.42 -25.61 4.06
CA LYS A 411 -6.44 -27.08 3.99
C LYS A 411 -5.08 -27.70 4.28
N LEU A 412 -3.97 -27.07 3.87
CA LEU A 412 -2.61 -27.51 4.25
C LEU A 412 -2.50 -27.62 5.78
N TRP A 413 -2.93 -26.58 6.50
CA TRP A 413 -2.81 -26.56 7.96
C TRP A 413 -3.79 -27.53 8.63
N TYR A 414 -5.01 -27.68 8.09
CA TYR A 414 -5.92 -28.74 8.52
C TYR A 414 -5.25 -30.13 8.43
N ASP A 415 -4.58 -30.42 7.32
CA ASP A 415 -3.88 -31.71 7.11
C ASP A 415 -2.68 -31.90 8.05
N ARG A 416 -2.10 -30.80 8.52
CA ARG A 416 -1.03 -30.77 9.52
C ARG A 416 -1.53 -30.82 10.97
N GLY A 417 -2.82 -31.06 11.18
CA GLY A 417 -3.41 -31.31 12.51
C GLY A 417 -4.20 -30.15 13.09
N TYR A 418 -4.30 -29.00 12.40
CA TYR A 418 -5.10 -27.85 12.83
C TYR A 418 -6.57 -28.02 12.43
N GLN A 419 -7.22 -29.05 12.95
CA GLN A 419 -8.52 -29.55 12.48
C GLN A 419 -9.66 -28.52 12.59
N ASN A 420 -9.58 -27.59 13.54
CA ASN A 420 -10.58 -26.52 13.74
C ASN A 420 -10.76 -25.64 12.49
N LEU A 421 -9.68 -25.45 11.71
CA LEU A 421 -9.67 -24.61 10.52
C LEU A 421 -10.61 -25.06 9.41
N MET A 422 -11.09 -26.30 9.42
CA MET A 422 -12.09 -26.76 8.45
C MET A 422 -13.25 -27.49 9.10
N SER A 423 -13.48 -27.27 10.40
CA SER A 423 -14.56 -27.93 11.13
C SER A 423 -15.68 -26.94 11.47
N GLU A 424 -16.93 -27.37 11.25
CA GLU A 424 -18.15 -26.71 11.72
C GLU A 424 -19.01 -27.73 12.46
N GLY A 425 -18.91 -27.71 13.80
CA GLY A 425 -19.45 -28.77 14.63
C GLY A 425 -18.77 -30.10 14.31
N TYR A 426 -19.54 -31.07 13.82
CA TYR A 426 -19.04 -32.40 13.43
C TYR A 426 -18.75 -32.53 11.93
N ASN A 427 -19.01 -31.50 11.14
CA ASN A 427 -18.83 -31.53 9.69
C ASN A 427 -17.46 -30.97 9.33
N VAL A 428 -16.74 -31.69 8.47
CA VAL A 428 -15.53 -31.19 7.82
C VAL A 428 -15.93 -30.50 6.53
N LEU A 429 -15.58 -29.23 6.41
CA LEU A 429 -15.81 -28.42 5.21
C LEU A 429 -14.97 -28.96 4.04
N THR A 430 -15.53 -28.93 2.84
CA THR A 430 -14.74 -29.08 1.61
C THR A 430 -13.98 -27.77 1.33
N VAL A 431 -12.96 -27.83 0.47
CA VAL A 431 -12.22 -26.63 0.04
C VAL A 431 -13.17 -25.61 -0.59
N ASP A 432 -14.12 -26.04 -1.44
CA ASP A 432 -15.11 -25.14 -2.05
C ASP A 432 -16.06 -24.51 -1.02
N SER A 433 -16.54 -25.30 -0.05
CA SER A 433 -17.41 -24.77 1.01
C SER A 433 -16.69 -23.73 1.86
N LEU A 434 -15.41 -23.97 2.18
CA LEU A 434 -14.58 -23.00 2.88
C LEU A 434 -14.33 -21.76 2.01
N ALA A 435 -14.00 -21.91 0.73
CA ALA A 435 -13.78 -20.80 -0.17
C ALA A 435 -15.00 -19.88 -0.26
N ASN A 436 -16.20 -20.46 -0.33
CA ASN A 436 -17.45 -19.70 -0.32
C ASN A 436 -17.64 -18.92 0.99
N ARG A 437 -17.30 -19.55 2.12
CA ARG A 437 -17.38 -18.93 3.43
C ARG A 437 -16.41 -17.75 3.56
N LEU A 438 -15.16 -17.95 3.17
CA LEU A 438 -14.12 -16.91 3.16
C LEU A 438 -14.57 -15.73 2.28
N ALA A 439 -15.02 -16.02 1.06
CA ALA A 439 -15.48 -15.01 0.11
C ALA A 439 -16.63 -14.14 0.66
N SER A 440 -17.66 -14.77 1.24
CA SER A 440 -18.88 -14.07 1.65
C SER A 440 -18.82 -13.42 3.02
N ALA A 441 -18.03 -13.97 3.94
CA ALA A 441 -18.08 -13.59 5.36
C ALA A 441 -16.82 -12.88 5.85
N TYR A 442 -15.69 -13.02 5.14
CA TYR A 442 -14.39 -12.55 5.63
C TYR A 442 -13.62 -11.69 4.61
N MET A 443 -13.81 -11.92 3.30
CA MET A 443 -12.99 -11.33 2.24
C MET A 443 -13.76 -10.41 1.29
N ASN A 444 -15.02 -10.10 1.56
CA ASN A 444 -15.87 -9.21 0.74
C ASN A 444 -15.72 -9.40 -0.77
N THR A 445 -15.65 -10.65 -1.22
CA THR A 445 -15.30 -10.94 -2.62
C THR A 445 -16.45 -10.60 -3.54
N ASP A 446 -16.18 -9.71 -4.50
CA ASP A 446 -17.14 -9.34 -5.53
C ASP A 446 -17.05 -10.31 -6.71
N VAL A 447 -18.20 -10.68 -7.28
CA VAL A 447 -18.27 -11.66 -8.36
C VAL A 447 -17.69 -11.16 -9.70
N ASN A 448 -17.60 -9.85 -9.87
CA ASN A 448 -17.08 -9.20 -11.08
C ASN A 448 -15.68 -8.65 -10.88
N ILE A 449 -15.32 -8.26 -9.66
CA ILE A 449 -14.08 -7.57 -9.34
C ILE A 449 -13.08 -8.54 -8.68
N GLY A 450 -13.55 -9.45 -7.82
CA GLY A 450 -12.73 -10.42 -7.11
C GLY A 450 -12.45 -9.98 -5.68
N THR A 451 -11.25 -10.26 -5.19
CA THR A 451 -10.86 -9.99 -3.79
C THR A 451 -9.67 -9.06 -3.77
N TYR A 452 -9.77 -7.96 -3.04
CA TYR A 452 -8.64 -7.09 -2.75
C TYR A 452 -7.60 -7.82 -1.89
N ASP A 453 -6.30 -7.58 -2.08
CA ASP A 453 -5.29 -8.32 -1.34
C ASP A 453 -5.37 -8.02 0.18
N GLU A 454 -5.78 -6.81 0.58
CA GLU A 454 -6.12 -6.45 1.97
C GLU A 454 -7.26 -7.30 2.54
N ASP A 455 -8.31 -7.51 1.76
CA ASP A 455 -9.45 -8.32 2.17
C ASP A 455 -9.08 -9.80 2.28
N LEU A 456 -8.17 -10.28 1.43
CA LEU A 456 -7.61 -11.63 1.57
C LEU A 456 -6.84 -11.77 2.88
N ILE A 457 -5.91 -10.85 3.18
CA ILE A 457 -5.05 -10.92 4.36
C ILE A 457 -5.89 -10.78 5.63
N ARG A 458 -6.74 -9.77 5.70
CA ARG A 458 -7.69 -9.57 6.81
C ARG A 458 -8.61 -10.76 6.97
N GLY A 459 -9.23 -11.21 5.88
CA GLY A 459 -10.18 -12.31 5.93
C GLY A 459 -9.55 -13.62 6.38
N LEU A 460 -8.29 -13.89 6.01
CA LEU A 460 -7.54 -15.03 6.55
C LEU A 460 -7.24 -14.87 8.05
N LYS A 461 -6.83 -13.69 8.50
CA LYS A 461 -6.56 -13.40 9.91
C LYS A 461 -7.81 -13.59 10.76
N ASP A 462 -8.92 -12.94 10.38
CA ASP A 462 -10.19 -13.01 11.08
C ASP A 462 -10.70 -14.46 11.12
N TYR A 463 -10.56 -15.20 10.01
CA TYR A 463 -10.94 -16.61 9.97
C TYR A 463 -10.12 -17.47 10.93
N PHE A 464 -8.79 -17.32 10.95
CA PHE A 464 -7.93 -18.11 11.84
C PHE A 464 -8.21 -17.78 13.31
N SER A 465 -8.40 -16.50 13.63
CA SER A 465 -8.81 -16.03 14.95
C SER A 465 -10.16 -16.62 15.36
N ASP A 466 -11.18 -16.59 14.49
CA ASP A 466 -12.49 -17.20 14.73
C ASP A 466 -12.43 -18.72 14.96
N LYS A 467 -11.38 -19.37 14.44
CA LYS A 467 -11.12 -20.80 14.61
C LYS A 467 -10.22 -21.14 15.79
N ASP A 468 -9.87 -20.15 16.62
CA ASP A 468 -9.02 -20.30 17.80
C ASP A 468 -7.65 -20.90 17.42
N VAL A 469 -7.08 -20.42 16.31
CA VAL A 469 -5.74 -20.80 15.83
C VAL A 469 -4.88 -19.56 15.72
N ASP A 470 -3.99 -19.39 16.69
CA ASP A 470 -2.97 -18.35 16.64
C ASP A 470 -2.02 -18.63 15.46
N ALA A 471 -2.02 -17.72 14.49
CA ALA A 471 -1.18 -17.80 13.31
C ALA A 471 -0.51 -16.47 13.02
N LYS A 472 0.73 -16.55 12.55
CA LYS A 472 1.48 -15.41 12.04
C LYS A 472 1.19 -15.25 10.54
N PHE A 473 0.89 -14.02 10.15
CA PHE A 473 0.70 -13.61 8.76
C PHE A 473 1.77 -12.60 8.38
N ASP A 474 2.64 -12.98 7.46
CA ASP A 474 3.66 -12.08 6.90
C ASP A 474 3.38 -11.89 5.40
N TYR A 475 3.73 -10.73 4.87
CA TYR A 475 3.69 -10.47 3.44
C TYR A 475 4.99 -9.83 2.94
N LEU A 476 5.24 -9.96 1.65
CA LEU A 476 6.37 -9.34 0.98
C LEU A 476 5.97 -8.93 -0.44
N ARG A 477 6.21 -7.67 -0.81
CA ARG A 477 6.04 -7.21 -2.20
C ARG A 477 7.24 -7.57 -3.05
N ASN A 478 7.01 -7.84 -4.34
CA ASN A 478 8.05 -8.16 -5.32
C ASN A 478 9.04 -9.26 -4.85
N PRO A 479 8.54 -10.40 -4.32
CA PRO A 479 9.39 -11.43 -3.73
C PRO A 479 10.36 -12.04 -4.76
N GLU A 480 11.57 -12.36 -4.34
CA GLU A 480 12.53 -13.13 -5.13
C GLU A 480 12.35 -14.63 -4.95
N TYR A 481 12.78 -15.43 -5.95
CA TYR A 481 12.70 -16.90 -5.90
C TYR A 481 13.31 -17.50 -4.62
N PHE A 482 14.50 -17.05 -4.22
CA PHE A 482 15.16 -17.59 -3.02
C PHE A 482 14.42 -17.21 -1.74
N THR A 483 13.81 -16.03 -1.70
CA THR A 483 12.97 -15.62 -0.57
C THR A 483 11.70 -16.48 -0.49
N LEU A 484 11.07 -16.75 -1.63
CA LEU A 484 9.94 -17.65 -1.73
C LEU A 484 10.31 -19.07 -1.27
N ARG A 485 11.43 -19.61 -1.76
CA ARG A 485 11.93 -20.93 -1.37
C ARG A 485 12.26 -21.02 0.10
N ARG A 486 12.86 -19.99 0.68
CA ARG A 486 13.09 -19.90 2.12
C ARG A 486 11.78 -19.98 2.92
N TRP A 487 10.73 -19.27 2.51
CA TRP A 487 9.45 -19.31 3.22
C TRP A 487 8.75 -20.67 3.12
N VAL A 488 8.72 -21.25 1.91
CA VAL A 488 8.00 -22.50 1.64
C VAL A 488 8.75 -23.72 2.17
N GLU A 489 10.06 -23.83 1.94
CA GLU A 489 10.83 -25.04 2.24
C GLU A 489 11.51 -24.94 3.62
N ASN A 490 12.32 -23.90 3.86
CA ASN A 490 13.04 -23.78 5.12
C ASN A 490 12.10 -23.47 6.29
N TYR A 491 11.15 -22.55 6.11
CA TYR A 491 10.19 -22.17 7.16
C TYR A 491 8.88 -22.96 7.12
N GLN A 492 8.68 -23.81 6.10
CA GLN A 492 7.49 -24.65 5.94
C GLN A 492 6.15 -23.89 6.02
N ARG A 493 6.15 -22.63 5.58
CA ARG A 493 4.97 -21.76 5.61
C ARG A 493 4.01 -22.13 4.47
N GLY A 494 2.71 -21.93 4.71
CA GLY A 494 1.75 -21.89 3.62
C GLY A 494 1.90 -20.56 2.89
N VAL A 495 2.17 -20.58 1.59
CA VAL A 495 2.46 -19.36 0.81
C VAL A 495 1.50 -19.20 -0.35
N LEU A 496 0.88 -18.03 -0.44
CA LEU A 496 0.08 -17.57 -1.56
C LEU A 496 0.85 -16.52 -2.36
N LEU A 497 0.74 -16.56 -3.68
CA LEU A 497 1.27 -15.53 -4.56
C LEU A 497 0.13 -14.77 -5.24
N GLY A 498 0.19 -13.46 -5.13
CA GLY A 498 -0.61 -12.55 -5.92
C GLY A 498 0.12 -12.17 -7.20
N LEU A 499 -0.44 -12.58 -8.34
CA LEU A 499 0.08 -12.36 -9.67
C LEU A 499 -0.65 -11.23 -10.40
N GLY A 500 0.09 -10.30 -10.99
CA GLY A 500 -0.46 -9.27 -11.87
C GLY A 500 -1.07 -9.87 -13.15
N GLY A 501 -2.12 -9.27 -13.69
CA GLY A 501 -2.80 -9.76 -14.89
C GLY A 501 -4.22 -9.23 -14.99
N THR A 502 -4.94 -9.59 -16.07
CA THR A 502 -6.40 -9.36 -16.17
C THR A 502 -7.11 -10.68 -16.49
N PRO A 503 -7.79 -11.31 -15.51
CA PRO A 503 -7.92 -10.89 -14.10
C PRO A 503 -6.63 -11.09 -13.30
N GLY A 504 -6.53 -10.44 -12.13
CA GLY A 504 -5.50 -10.74 -11.14
C GLY A 504 -5.63 -12.19 -10.67
N GLN A 505 -4.52 -12.90 -10.54
CA GLN A 505 -4.52 -14.31 -10.18
C GLN A 505 -3.91 -14.56 -8.80
N TRP A 506 -4.54 -15.41 -8.00
CA TRP A 506 -3.96 -15.97 -6.78
C TRP A 506 -3.62 -17.43 -7.00
N VAL A 507 -2.43 -17.85 -6.58
CA VAL A 507 -1.96 -19.24 -6.62
C VAL A 507 -1.34 -19.62 -5.28
N VAL A 508 -1.33 -20.92 -4.95
CA VAL A 508 -0.70 -21.42 -3.71
C VAL A 508 0.55 -22.21 -4.08
N VAL A 509 1.68 -21.92 -3.43
CA VAL A 509 2.95 -22.58 -3.75
C VAL A 509 3.03 -23.92 -3.03
N ASP A 510 3.10 -25.00 -3.82
CA ASP A 510 3.34 -26.36 -3.30
C ASP A 510 4.83 -26.58 -3.07
N GLY A 511 5.69 -26.17 -3.99
CA GLY A 511 7.12 -26.40 -3.81
C GLY A 511 7.94 -26.12 -5.05
N PHE A 512 8.99 -26.92 -5.26
CA PHE A 512 10.06 -26.64 -6.23
C PHE A 512 10.47 -27.92 -6.95
N THR A 513 10.84 -27.77 -8.23
CA THR A 513 11.39 -28.85 -9.06
C THR A 513 12.75 -28.40 -9.58
N ASP A 514 13.78 -29.19 -9.28
CA ASP A 514 15.17 -28.89 -9.57
C ASP A 514 15.64 -27.51 -9.01
N TRP A 515 16.83 -27.08 -9.42
CA TRP A 515 17.43 -25.82 -8.97
C TRP A 515 17.28 -24.72 -9.99
N LYS A 516 17.93 -24.84 -11.16
CA LYS A 516 17.93 -23.80 -12.19
C LYS A 516 17.88 -24.45 -13.55
N GLN A 517 16.98 -23.97 -14.38
CA GLN A 517 16.80 -24.45 -15.74
C GLN A 517 17.92 -23.90 -16.66
N PRO A 518 18.21 -24.55 -17.80
CA PRO A 518 19.22 -24.10 -18.75
C PRO A 518 18.99 -22.68 -19.29
N ASP A 519 17.74 -22.20 -19.30
CA ASP A 519 17.35 -20.85 -19.73
C ASP A 519 17.48 -19.79 -18.60
N GLY A 520 17.91 -20.22 -17.41
CA GLY A 520 18.09 -19.39 -16.24
C GLY A 520 16.85 -19.19 -15.37
N THR A 521 15.72 -19.80 -15.73
CA THR A 521 14.50 -19.80 -14.91
C THR A 521 14.56 -20.83 -13.79
N TYR A 522 13.62 -20.73 -12.84
CA TYR A 522 13.46 -21.64 -11.73
C TYR A 522 12.07 -22.28 -11.82
N LEU A 523 11.92 -23.59 -11.63
CA LEU A 523 10.59 -24.20 -11.66
C LEU A 523 9.97 -24.16 -10.26
N ILE A 524 8.75 -23.65 -10.18
CA ILE A 524 7.92 -23.70 -8.99
C ILE A 524 6.68 -24.54 -9.25
N ARG A 525 6.31 -25.36 -8.28
CA ARG A 525 5.07 -26.14 -8.30
C ARG A 525 3.99 -25.37 -7.57
N ILE A 526 2.86 -25.12 -8.22
CA ILE A 526 1.76 -24.32 -7.68
C ILE A 526 0.43 -25.05 -7.84
N SER A 527 -0.44 -24.89 -6.86
CA SER A 527 -1.86 -25.20 -6.99
C SER A 527 -2.55 -24.00 -7.62
N ASN A 528 -3.13 -24.18 -8.80
CA ASN A 528 -3.75 -23.13 -9.59
C ASN A 528 -5.29 -23.17 -9.44
N PRO A 529 -5.90 -22.23 -8.69
CA PRO A 529 -7.34 -22.21 -8.44
C PRO A 529 -8.20 -21.96 -9.70
N LEU A 530 -7.62 -21.38 -10.76
CA LEU A 530 -8.34 -21.13 -12.01
C LEU A 530 -8.51 -22.41 -12.85
N THR A 531 -7.54 -23.32 -12.78
CA THR A 531 -7.56 -24.56 -13.56
C THR A 531 -7.95 -25.77 -12.72
N GLY A 532 -7.79 -25.69 -11.39
CA GLY A 532 -7.93 -26.82 -10.48
C GLY A 532 -6.79 -27.83 -10.58
N MET A 533 -5.66 -27.46 -11.20
CA MET A 533 -4.53 -28.34 -11.46
C MET A 533 -3.30 -27.93 -10.65
N MET A 534 -2.38 -28.88 -10.50
CA MET A 534 -1.02 -28.61 -10.04
C MET A 534 -0.18 -28.26 -11.27
N ASP A 535 0.25 -27.00 -11.35
CA ASP A 535 1.07 -26.52 -12.46
C ASP A 535 2.54 -26.45 -12.03
N GLU A 536 3.44 -26.78 -12.96
CA GLU A 536 4.86 -26.52 -12.84
C GLU A 536 5.22 -25.33 -13.71
N ALA A 537 5.58 -24.22 -13.08
CA ALA A 537 5.64 -22.91 -13.71
C ALA A 537 7.05 -22.31 -13.62
N PRO A 538 7.65 -21.88 -14.75
CA PRO A 538 8.91 -21.15 -14.74
C PRO A 538 8.77 -19.79 -14.05
N MET A 539 9.68 -19.49 -13.12
CA MET A 539 9.83 -18.21 -12.43
C MET A 539 11.17 -17.56 -12.83
N ARG A 540 11.19 -16.24 -13.02
CA ARG A 540 12.40 -15.47 -13.34
C ARG A 540 12.45 -14.15 -12.59
N LYS A 541 13.65 -13.60 -12.43
CA LYS A 541 13.88 -12.24 -11.90
C LYS A 541 14.04 -11.24 -13.06
N ILE A 542 13.32 -10.13 -13.01
CA ILE A 542 13.44 -9.01 -13.96
C ILE A 542 13.47 -7.71 -13.15
N GLY A 543 14.55 -6.93 -13.27
CA GLY A 543 14.49 -5.51 -12.90
C GLY A 543 14.09 -5.15 -11.46
N GLY A 544 14.33 -6.01 -10.46
CA GLY A 544 13.93 -5.74 -9.07
C GLY A 544 12.62 -6.41 -8.64
N TRP A 545 11.96 -7.14 -9.55
CA TRP A 545 10.79 -7.98 -9.25
C TRP A 545 10.96 -9.38 -9.84
N SER A 546 10.03 -10.27 -9.52
CA SER A 546 9.94 -11.61 -10.12
C SER A 546 8.72 -11.73 -11.01
N SER A 547 8.77 -12.66 -11.95
CA SER A 547 7.63 -13.03 -12.80
C SER A 547 7.48 -14.53 -12.86
N LEU A 548 6.24 -14.99 -13.00
CA LEU A 548 5.83 -16.38 -13.11
C LEU A 548 5.15 -16.63 -14.46
N TYR A 549 5.53 -17.69 -15.16
CA TYR A 549 4.95 -18.03 -16.46
C TYR A 549 3.73 -18.95 -16.28
N LEU A 550 2.55 -18.43 -16.57
CA LEU A 550 1.27 -19.13 -16.50
C LEU A 550 0.38 -18.75 -17.67
N ASN A 551 -0.47 -19.68 -18.12
CA ASN A 551 -1.44 -19.45 -19.20
C ASN A 551 -0.81 -18.80 -20.45
N ASP A 552 0.36 -19.29 -20.85
CA ASP A 552 1.14 -18.78 -21.99
C ASP A 552 1.62 -17.32 -21.88
N SER A 553 1.70 -16.76 -20.67
CA SER A 553 2.19 -15.41 -20.45
C SER A 553 2.99 -15.25 -19.15
N TRP A 554 3.82 -14.20 -19.08
CA TRP A 554 4.56 -13.86 -17.86
C TRP A 554 3.76 -12.90 -17.01
N HIS A 555 3.50 -13.28 -15.77
CA HIS A 555 2.81 -12.49 -14.76
C HIS A 555 3.80 -11.98 -13.72
N GLN A 556 3.75 -10.70 -13.36
CA GLN A 556 4.54 -10.19 -12.24
C GLN A 556 4.05 -10.81 -10.93
N VAL A 557 4.96 -11.17 -10.03
CA VAL A 557 4.61 -11.57 -8.66
C VAL A 557 4.60 -10.30 -7.81
N ASP A 558 3.41 -9.74 -7.60
CA ASP A 558 3.24 -8.45 -6.94
C ASP A 558 3.39 -8.59 -5.42
N ILE A 559 2.77 -9.62 -4.86
CA ILE A 559 2.77 -9.90 -3.42
C ILE A 559 2.93 -11.40 -3.15
N MET A 560 3.66 -11.72 -2.09
CA MET A 560 3.68 -13.02 -1.44
C MET A 560 3.08 -12.87 -0.05
N VAL A 561 2.07 -13.66 0.27
CA VAL A 561 1.45 -13.73 1.60
C VAL A 561 1.76 -15.10 2.18
N SER A 562 2.17 -15.16 3.45
CA SER A 562 2.40 -16.41 4.14
C SER A 562 1.59 -16.52 5.42
N VAL A 563 1.21 -17.75 5.74
CA VAL A 563 0.52 -18.12 6.97
C VAL A 563 1.26 -19.28 7.62
N ILE A 564 1.48 -19.18 8.94
CA ILE A 564 2.08 -20.22 9.76
C ILE A 564 1.47 -20.18 11.18
N PRO A 565 0.86 -21.27 11.67
CA PRO A 565 0.45 -21.37 13.07
C PRO A 565 1.64 -21.20 14.01
N LEU A 566 1.48 -20.44 15.10
CA LEU A 566 2.57 -20.12 16.03
C LEU A 566 3.13 -21.35 16.76
N SER A 567 2.36 -22.45 16.83
CA SER A 567 2.79 -23.72 17.41
C SER A 567 3.45 -24.68 16.42
N TRP A 568 3.61 -24.28 15.15
CA TRP A 568 4.30 -25.09 14.15
C TRP A 568 5.82 -24.97 14.30
N GLU A 569 6.47 -26.10 14.55
CA GLU A 569 7.92 -26.19 14.67
C GLU A 569 8.50 -27.03 13.53
N VAL A 570 9.55 -26.52 12.90
CA VAL A 570 10.27 -27.25 11.85
C VAL A 570 11.45 -27.98 12.47
N SER A 571 11.48 -29.31 12.30
CA SER A 571 12.59 -30.14 12.77
C SER A 571 13.85 -29.84 11.96
N ARG A 572 14.93 -29.43 12.63
CA ARG A 572 16.25 -29.15 12.03
C ARG A 572 17.35 -29.79 12.86
N ALA A 573 18.45 -30.16 12.21
CA ALA A 573 19.62 -30.67 12.92
C ALA A 573 20.47 -29.50 13.42
N THR A 574 20.75 -29.47 14.72
CA THR A 574 21.63 -28.44 15.30
C THR A 574 23.07 -28.63 14.82
N ILE A 575 23.68 -27.54 14.39
CA ILE A 575 25.08 -27.47 13.93
C ILE A 575 25.99 -27.05 15.08
N GLY A 576 25.60 -26.02 15.82
CA GLY A 576 26.40 -25.44 16.90
C GLY A 576 25.71 -24.26 17.57
N VAL A 577 26.29 -23.83 18.68
CA VAL A 577 25.87 -22.65 19.45
C VAL A 577 27.11 -21.87 19.85
N ASP A 578 27.06 -20.56 19.72
CA ASP A 578 28.09 -19.64 20.19
C ASP A 578 27.51 -18.72 21.26
N PHE A 579 28.08 -18.76 22.47
CA PHE A 579 27.67 -17.97 23.63
C PHE A 579 28.62 -16.81 23.93
N ASN A 580 29.63 -16.56 23.09
CA ASN A 580 30.67 -15.59 23.35
C ASN A 580 30.84 -14.59 22.21
N GLY A 581 30.17 -13.46 22.28
CA GLY A 581 30.38 -12.38 21.30
C GLY A 581 31.75 -11.69 21.36
N ALA A 582 32.58 -11.96 22.38
CA ALA A 582 33.82 -11.21 22.62
C ALA A 582 34.95 -11.50 21.63
N ASP A 583 34.97 -12.68 21.02
CA ASP A 583 35.90 -13.07 19.94
C ASP A 583 35.27 -12.94 18.54
N GLY A 584 34.09 -12.31 18.46
CA GLY A 584 33.26 -12.26 17.27
C GLY A 584 32.36 -13.49 17.16
N TRP A 585 31.14 -13.28 16.67
CA TRP A 585 30.16 -14.35 16.57
C TRP A 585 30.53 -15.35 15.48
N SER A 586 30.83 -16.59 15.87
CA SER A 586 31.22 -17.63 14.92
C SER A 586 30.89 -19.06 15.35
N ILE A 587 30.58 -19.91 14.38
CA ILE A 587 30.39 -21.35 14.60
C ILE A 587 31.24 -22.11 13.58
N THR A 588 32.24 -22.85 14.09
CA THR A 588 32.97 -23.82 13.26
C THR A 588 32.24 -25.15 13.25
N TRP A 589 32.00 -25.68 12.07
CA TRP A 589 31.30 -26.94 11.88
C TRP A 589 31.94 -27.79 10.79
N THR A 590 32.06 -29.08 11.05
CA THR A 590 32.52 -30.06 10.07
C THR A 590 31.32 -30.78 9.47
N PRO A 591 31.16 -30.79 8.13
CA PRO A 591 30.08 -31.51 7.48
C PRO A 591 30.10 -32.97 7.88
N THR A 592 28.97 -33.52 8.31
CA THR A 592 28.85 -34.96 8.56
C THR A 592 27.46 -35.42 8.14
N GLY A 593 27.38 -36.60 7.50
CA GLY A 593 26.11 -37.16 7.04
C GLY A 593 25.43 -36.35 5.93
N LEU A 594 26.18 -35.54 5.18
CA LEU A 594 25.68 -34.85 3.99
C LEU A 594 25.80 -35.76 2.76
N THR A 595 25.00 -35.47 1.74
CA THR A 595 25.04 -36.13 0.43
C THR A 595 25.64 -35.16 -0.57
N GLU A 596 26.73 -35.58 -1.21
CA GLU A 596 27.41 -34.82 -2.26
C GLU A 596 26.44 -34.40 -3.38
N GLY A 597 26.57 -33.15 -3.84
CA GLY A 597 25.73 -32.55 -4.89
C GLY A 597 24.38 -32.03 -4.40
N ASN A 598 24.01 -32.26 -3.14
CA ASN A 598 22.79 -31.71 -2.56
C ASN A 598 23.01 -30.31 -1.98
N TRP A 599 21.90 -29.61 -1.81
CA TRP A 599 21.86 -28.30 -1.19
C TRP A 599 21.27 -28.38 0.22
N TYR A 600 21.67 -27.46 1.08
CA TYR A 600 21.27 -27.42 2.48
C TYR A 600 20.90 -25.99 2.87
N HIS A 601 19.78 -25.85 3.56
CA HIS A 601 19.42 -24.62 4.25
C HIS A 601 20.12 -24.59 5.60
N PHE A 602 20.95 -23.57 5.80
CA PHE A 602 21.54 -23.22 7.07
C PHE A 602 20.69 -22.12 7.69
N HIS A 603 20.04 -22.42 8.80
CA HIS A 603 19.20 -21.50 9.53
C HIS A 603 19.93 -21.00 10.77
N ILE A 604 20.08 -19.69 10.88
CA ILE A 604 20.80 -19.03 11.97
C ILE A 604 19.77 -18.28 12.79
N MET A 605 19.81 -18.47 14.09
CA MET A 605 19.02 -17.75 15.07
C MET A 605 19.98 -16.96 15.98
N ALA A 606 19.73 -15.67 16.18
CA ALA A 606 20.28 -14.93 17.31
C ALA A 606 19.18 -14.76 18.36
N ASN A 607 19.57 -14.91 19.62
CA ASN A 607 18.69 -14.71 20.76
C ASN A 607 19.30 -13.65 21.67
N ASP A 608 18.49 -12.68 22.05
CA ASP A 608 18.93 -11.56 22.89
C ASP A 608 18.63 -11.78 24.38
N ALA A 609 18.99 -10.79 25.20
CA ALA A 609 18.76 -10.82 26.63
C ALA A 609 17.28 -10.62 27.04
N SER A 610 16.47 -10.07 26.15
CA SER A 610 15.02 -9.88 26.30
C SER A 610 14.22 -11.14 25.90
N GLY A 611 14.88 -12.13 25.31
CA GLY A 611 14.30 -13.38 24.82
C GLY A 611 13.74 -13.28 23.39
N LEU A 612 13.95 -12.16 22.68
CA LEU A 612 13.58 -12.02 21.28
C LEU A 612 14.52 -12.85 20.41
N ARG A 613 14.03 -13.17 19.20
CA ARG A 613 14.72 -14.03 18.25
C ARG A 613 14.66 -13.43 16.87
N GLY A 614 15.82 -13.20 16.28
CA GLY A 614 15.95 -12.89 14.87
C GLY A 614 16.53 -14.08 14.12
N TYR A 615 16.20 -14.15 12.84
CA TYR A 615 16.55 -15.28 12.01
C TYR A 615 17.16 -14.85 10.68
N SER A 616 18.13 -15.62 10.23
CA SER A 616 18.68 -15.53 8.88
C SER A 616 18.90 -16.92 8.32
N SER A 617 19.18 -17.00 7.03
CA SER A 617 19.50 -18.28 6.43
C SER A 617 20.40 -18.13 5.21
N ALA A 618 21.27 -19.11 5.02
CA ALA A 618 22.02 -19.31 3.80
C ALA A 618 21.60 -20.64 3.17
N LEU A 619 21.61 -20.70 1.85
CA LEU A 619 21.41 -21.90 1.06
C LEU A 619 22.74 -22.22 0.39
N LEU A 620 23.33 -23.35 0.76
CA LEU A 620 24.67 -23.75 0.30
C LEU A 620 24.62 -25.10 -0.39
N SER A 621 25.49 -25.30 -1.38
CA SER A 621 25.69 -26.60 -2.01
C SER A 621 26.83 -27.34 -1.32
N TYR A 622 26.61 -28.61 -0.99
CA TYR A 622 27.69 -29.49 -0.58
C TYR A 622 28.29 -30.12 -1.84
N ASP A 623 29.43 -29.58 -2.29
CA ASP A 623 30.10 -29.95 -3.53
C ASP A 623 31.62 -29.99 -3.32
N CYS A 624 32.13 -31.22 -3.26
CA CYS A 624 33.53 -31.59 -3.19
C CYS A 624 34.17 -31.82 -4.55
N SER A 625 33.43 -31.78 -5.66
CA SER A 625 33.95 -32.08 -7.00
C SER A 625 35.02 -31.10 -7.50
N SER A 626 35.00 -29.86 -6.99
CA SER A 626 35.99 -28.83 -7.31
C SER A 626 37.20 -28.83 -6.36
N VAL A 627 37.05 -29.44 -5.18
CA VAL A 627 38.07 -29.45 -4.12
C VAL A 627 38.93 -30.70 -4.22
N TYR A 628 38.33 -31.84 -4.56
CA TYR A 628 39.04 -33.09 -4.69
C TYR A 628 38.96 -33.64 -6.11
N ILE A 629 40.10 -34.06 -6.64
CA ILE A 629 40.15 -34.78 -7.91
C ILE A 629 39.68 -36.20 -7.65
N LYS A 630 38.81 -36.71 -8.52
CA LYS A 630 38.30 -38.08 -8.42
C LYS A 630 39.45 -39.08 -8.40
N GLY A 631 39.54 -39.86 -7.33
CA GLY A 631 40.64 -40.79 -7.11
C GLY A 631 41.90 -40.22 -6.46
N ASP A 632 41.97 -38.92 -6.16
CA ASP A 632 43.08 -38.30 -5.42
C ASP A 632 42.72 -38.34 -3.92
N TYR A 633 43.03 -39.46 -3.27
CA TYR A 633 42.71 -39.75 -1.88
C TYR A 633 43.72 -39.14 -0.90
N ASP A 634 44.95 -38.90 -1.34
CA ASP A 634 45.99 -38.23 -0.53
C ASP A 634 46.04 -36.70 -0.73
N GLY A 635 45.24 -36.17 -1.66
CA GLY A 635 45.08 -34.73 -1.92
C GLY A 635 46.28 -34.08 -2.58
N ASN A 636 47.15 -34.84 -3.26
CA ASN A 636 48.35 -34.33 -3.90
C ASN A 636 48.08 -33.70 -5.30
N GLY A 637 46.85 -33.78 -5.80
CA GLY A 637 46.41 -33.24 -7.08
C GLY A 637 46.52 -34.22 -8.26
N VAL A 638 46.88 -35.49 -8.04
CA VAL A 638 47.06 -36.50 -9.10
C VAL A 638 46.57 -37.88 -8.63
N PRO A 639 45.53 -38.45 -9.27
CA PRO A 639 45.13 -39.83 -9.00
C PRO A 639 46.20 -40.83 -9.47
N ASP A 640 46.88 -41.50 -8.54
CA ASP A 640 47.95 -42.45 -8.83
C ASP A 640 48.01 -43.65 -7.87
N ILE A 641 49.14 -44.38 -7.88
CA ILE A 641 49.32 -45.60 -7.08
C ILE A 641 49.41 -45.30 -5.57
N LEU A 642 49.79 -44.09 -5.18
CA LEU A 642 49.87 -43.68 -3.77
C LEU A 642 48.48 -43.51 -3.17
N ASP A 643 47.52 -43.04 -3.97
CA ASP A 643 46.11 -43.02 -3.58
C ASP A 643 45.56 -44.43 -3.36
N LEU A 644 45.96 -45.39 -4.21
CA LEU A 644 45.57 -46.79 -4.04
C LEU A 644 46.15 -47.37 -2.74
N GLU A 645 47.38 -47.01 -2.39
CA GLU A 645 47.99 -47.38 -1.11
C GLU A 645 47.22 -46.79 0.07
N LEU A 646 46.87 -45.50 0.01
CA LEU A 646 46.09 -44.84 1.06
C LEU A 646 44.70 -45.48 1.21
N LEU A 647 43.98 -45.69 0.11
CA LEU A 647 42.67 -46.34 0.09
C LEU A 647 42.74 -47.75 0.67
N MET A 648 43.74 -48.54 0.26
CA MET A 648 43.94 -49.89 0.77
C MET A 648 44.25 -49.89 2.27
N ASN A 649 45.08 -48.95 2.74
CA ASN A 649 45.39 -48.81 4.16
C ASN A 649 44.15 -48.46 4.97
N PHE A 650 43.33 -47.52 4.49
CA PHE A 650 42.07 -47.14 5.14
C PHE A 650 41.10 -48.32 5.22
N VAL A 651 40.81 -48.95 4.07
CA VAL A 651 39.80 -50.01 3.95
C VAL A 651 40.22 -51.30 4.67
N ALA A 652 41.49 -51.70 4.55
CA ALA A 652 41.95 -53.03 4.99
C ALA A 652 42.76 -53.01 6.30
N LEU A 653 43.37 -51.88 6.66
CA LEU A 653 44.36 -51.80 7.75
C LEU A 653 44.02 -50.76 8.83
N SER A 654 42.80 -50.21 8.82
CA SER A 654 42.39 -49.12 9.74
C SER A 654 43.32 -47.91 9.67
N GLY A 655 43.85 -47.60 8.48
CA GLY A 655 44.64 -46.41 8.21
C GLY A 655 43.83 -45.11 8.33
N GLU A 656 44.49 -43.97 8.10
CA GLU A 656 43.80 -42.68 8.04
C GLU A 656 42.82 -42.64 6.86
N PRO A 657 41.66 -41.99 6.99
CA PRO A 657 40.73 -41.80 5.89
C PRO A 657 41.34 -40.94 4.77
N PRO A 658 40.82 -41.05 3.52
CA PRO A 658 41.13 -40.08 2.47
C PRO A 658 40.97 -38.63 2.95
N ILE A 659 41.79 -37.73 2.40
CA ILE A 659 41.60 -36.29 2.61
C ILE A 659 40.21 -35.94 2.12
N GLY A 660 39.40 -35.25 2.94
CA GLY A 660 38.00 -34.99 2.58
C GLY A 660 37.00 -36.07 2.97
N GLU A 661 37.37 -36.89 3.96
CA GLU A 661 36.52 -37.85 4.68
C GLU A 661 36.48 -39.27 4.11
N GLY A 662 36.14 -40.21 5.00
CA GLY A 662 36.11 -41.65 4.71
C GLY A 662 35.10 -42.04 3.63
N SER A 663 34.04 -41.27 3.43
CA SER A 663 33.04 -41.50 2.36
C SER A 663 33.64 -41.50 0.96
N ARG A 664 34.73 -40.75 0.74
CA ARG A 664 35.45 -40.75 -0.55
C ARG A 664 36.04 -42.11 -0.90
N ALA A 665 36.25 -42.98 0.09
CA ALA A 665 36.78 -44.33 -0.13
C ALA A 665 35.79 -45.27 -0.85
N ASP A 666 34.52 -44.89 -1.01
CA ASP A 666 33.54 -45.60 -1.84
C ASP A 666 33.80 -45.28 -3.33
N ALA A 667 34.87 -45.86 -3.87
CA ALA A 667 35.37 -45.61 -5.21
C ALA A 667 34.41 -46.08 -6.30
N ASN A 668 33.59 -47.11 -6.01
CA ASN A 668 32.65 -47.68 -6.98
C ASN A 668 31.22 -47.07 -6.87
N GLY A 669 30.93 -46.33 -5.79
CA GLY A 669 29.68 -45.62 -5.56
C GLY A 669 28.52 -46.54 -5.17
N ASP A 670 28.79 -47.69 -4.55
CA ASP A 670 27.76 -48.65 -4.13
C ASP A 670 27.22 -48.41 -2.71
N GLY A 671 27.76 -47.41 -2.01
CA GLY A 671 27.39 -47.02 -0.66
C GLY A 671 28.09 -47.83 0.43
N GLN A 672 29.03 -48.72 0.10
CA GLN A 672 29.77 -49.55 1.05
C GLN A 672 31.27 -49.43 0.87
N ILE A 673 31.96 -48.79 1.82
CA ILE A 673 33.42 -48.73 1.85
C ILE A 673 34.00 -50.10 2.20
N ASN A 674 34.53 -50.82 1.21
CA ASN A 674 35.07 -52.16 1.37
C ASN A 674 36.13 -52.52 0.29
N ILE A 675 36.58 -53.78 0.25
CA ILE A 675 37.66 -54.20 -0.67
C ILE A 675 37.27 -54.06 -2.16
N THR A 676 35.98 -54.02 -2.49
CA THR A 676 35.51 -53.79 -3.86
C THR A 676 35.90 -52.41 -4.38
N ASP A 677 36.01 -51.40 -3.51
CA ASP A 677 36.46 -50.06 -3.86
C ASP A 677 37.92 -50.03 -4.25
N VAL A 678 38.77 -50.72 -3.47
CA VAL A 678 40.20 -50.88 -3.78
C VAL A 678 40.38 -51.53 -5.15
N VAL A 679 39.60 -52.58 -5.45
CA VAL A 679 39.63 -53.25 -6.75
C VAL A 679 39.13 -52.34 -7.87
N TYR A 680 38.07 -51.57 -7.64
CA TYR A 680 37.54 -50.61 -8.61
C TYR A 680 38.58 -49.52 -8.93
N TYR A 681 39.18 -48.94 -7.90
CA TYR A 681 40.19 -47.90 -8.04
C TYR A 681 41.44 -48.41 -8.77
N MET A 682 41.89 -49.63 -8.44
CA MET A 682 42.97 -50.29 -9.17
C MET A 682 42.64 -50.45 -10.66
N ASN A 683 41.41 -50.87 -11.01
CA ASN A 683 40.97 -50.97 -12.40
C ASN A 683 40.94 -49.61 -13.11
N PHE A 684 40.54 -48.54 -12.41
CA PHE A 684 40.61 -47.17 -12.93
C PHE A 684 42.04 -46.76 -13.29
N LEU A 685 43.01 -46.97 -12.38
CA LEU A 685 44.43 -46.65 -12.62
C LEU A 685 45.00 -47.38 -13.84
N PHE A 686 44.51 -48.59 -14.13
CA PHE A 686 44.92 -49.39 -15.30
C PHE A 686 44.03 -49.21 -16.52
N GLY A 687 43.09 -48.26 -16.51
CA GLY A 687 42.25 -47.88 -17.65
C GLY A 687 41.16 -48.88 -18.02
N THR A 688 40.76 -49.77 -17.10
CA THR A 688 39.70 -50.76 -17.30
C THR A 688 38.36 -50.35 -16.65
N ALA A 689 38.35 -49.31 -15.82
CA ALA A 689 37.15 -48.71 -15.24
C ALA A 689 37.05 -47.21 -15.54
N SER A 690 35.84 -46.66 -15.39
CA SER A 690 35.58 -45.21 -15.42
C SER A 690 36.22 -44.52 -14.21
N PRO A 691 36.37 -43.17 -14.23
CA PRO A 691 36.79 -42.43 -13.05
C PRO A 691 35.93 -42.76 -11.81
N PRO A 692 36.52 -42.80 -10.60
CA PRO A 692 35.78 -43.08 -9.36
C PRO A 692 34.61 -42.12 -9.14
N SER A 693 33.68 -42.52 -8.28
CA SER A 693 32.60 -41.66 -7.80
C SER A 693 33.12 -40.39 -7.12
N TYR A 694 34.19 -40.50 -6.34
CA TYR A 694 34.78 -39.46 -5.46
C TYR A 694 36.29 -39.28 -5.58
#